data_AF-A0AAV6VAP0-F1
#
_entry.id   AF-A0AAV6VAP0-F1
#
_cell.length_a   1.000
_cell.length_b   1.000
_cell.length_c   1.000
_cell.angle_alpha   90.00
_cell.angle_beta   90.00
_cell.angle_gamma   90.00
#
_symmetry.space_group_name_H-M   'P 1'
#
loop_
_entity.id
_entity.type
_entity.pdbx_description
1 polymer ?
#
loop_
_entity_poly.entity_id
_entity_poly.type
_entity_poly.pdbx_seq_one_letter_code
_entity_poly.pdbx_strand_id
1 'polypeptide(L)'
;MEASEVARSFDDVDRILQVSDFSDASQADIKHLQEELRRLQSELDECRSLVTVAECEKENVVETEERKRKEEVASIQHIMEEAIGDAVRNASSRYEQDIVQLQKANEKLELELQEIKSKDKTDISKEGVLAAVTKSLKRVGNLGGPLQFTTSTGESIENLEESMRKAQEDAEMLRSLVVPLEEEIKALKDKLRSTDEQLQLYETAFSNLVKGLGSDSLSEMIKGKGPTEVVEHLDEKLTTLSQGLQAEKASRSDLEMYVAVLNTQKAVMQEDMDKMKQEFHEVFQLLEKEKKEHSQLKRTWQMANDQFLVAQRLQLIDMKRMQSVLTSEQQRQIDEAKKKDEQKSELERQMKKMEEDKAREENANEDKDKTSPLSRPPSAKLVKTSPMSNHKILANVSGPVRSLHLPMNESNRARSIPNDLNQVENISSEKRSLSSSALNGMRKNSQSNPLIPINSPPVKEAQATTNEPASKKMASLTQDQLKALSDLTPELEVRKSLLDCARAELESFSLVGKRLVSETEWQLLEEELKNAREKLGQSCEMCCNYELQLQQVQRKEVEQRTKAEQTEQTLIDYKKDLQREKEYRQDMKEKFDEVSNDCEKKVTELFKMRDEFEKNFSQVKNNYEICRKEFTEFQTTVAVERDNLKKELEKVQNENDVLLGKHIAKAQQMRNEEINLPDSVEDLQFYCLQKQEELITIKAAKENMEESLKGDIQMLKNQLMSEQTAKERLEDTFTQEMDNLREQLGM
;
A
#
# COMPACT_ATOMS: atom_id res chain seq x y z
N MET A 1 -108.60 13.13 33.98
CA MET A 1 -107.33 13.86 34.26
C MET A 1 -106.15 12.93 34.40
N GLU A 2 -106.32 11.68 34.85
CA GLU A 2 -105.19 10.79 35.18
C GLU A 2 -104.39 10.25 33.97
N ALA A 3 -104.97 10.13 32.77
CA ALA A 3 -104.25 9.61 31.59
C ALA A 3 -103.18 10.57 31.02
N SER A 4 -103.30 11.89 31.26
CA SER A 4 -102.37 12.89 30.72
C SER A 4 -101.14 13.11 31.61
N GLU A 5 -101.22 12.83 32.91
CA GLU A 5 -100.09 12.92 33.83
C GLU A 5 -99.19 11.69 33.72
N VAL A 6 -99.77 10.51 33.48
CA VAL A 6 -99.00 9.28 33.23
C VAL A 6 -98.23 9.39 31.90
N ALA A 7 -98.82 9.93 30.84
CA ALA A 7 -98.11 10.13 29.57
C ALA A 7 -96.93 11.11 29.68
N ARG A 8 -97.07 12.21 30.44
CA ARG A 8 -95.97 13.16 30.71
C ARG A 8 -94.85 12.55 31.54
N SER A 9 -95.20 11.70 32.50
CA SER A 9 -94.23 10.97 33.32
C SER A 9 -93.38 9.99 32.49
N PHE A 10 -93.94 9.36 31.45
CA PHE A 10 -93.18 8.47 30.57
C PHE A 10 -92.26 9.26 29.62
N ASP A 11 -92.72 10.39 29.08
CA ASP A 11 -91.88 11.28 28.25
C ASP A 11 -90.69 11.89 29.03
N ASP A 12 -90.88 12.23 30.30
CA ASP A 12 -89.80 12.75 31.14
C ASP A 12 -88.75 11.67 31.48
N VAL A 13 -89.16 10.41 31.66
CA VAL A 13 -88.23 9.29 31.87
C VAL A 13 -87.46 8.98 30.59
N ASP A 14 -88.10 9.01 29.44
CA ASP A 14 -87.45 8.75 28.14
C ASP A 14 -86.44 9.84 27.78
N ARG A 15 -86.73 11.10 28.14
CA ARG A 15 -85.77 12.21 28.05
C ARG A 15 -84.58 12.06 28.97
N ILE A 16 -84.78 11.59 30.20
CA ILE A 16 -83.68 11.37 31.15
C ILE A 16 -82.78 10.23 30.66
N LEU A 17 -83.35 9.16 30.11
CA LEU A 17 -82.60 8.06 29.50
C LEU A 17 -81.81 8.52 28.27
N GLN A 18 -82.41 9.33 27.39
CA GLN A 18 -81.66 9.91 26.25
C GLN A 18 -80.50 10.81 26.69
N VAL A 19 -80.67 11.57 27.78
CA VAL A 19 -79.59 12.41 28.32
C VAL A 19 -78.50 11.56 28.98
N SER A 20 -78.84 10.47 29.67
CA SER A 20 -77.83 9.55 30.21
C SER A 20 -77.07 8.82 29.11
N ASP A 21 -77.78 8.34 28.08
CA ASP A 21 -77.15 7.65 26.94
C ASP A 21 -76.22 8.59 26.17
N PHE A 22 -76.61 9.86 26.00
CA PHE A 22 -75.74 10.88 25.41
C PHE A 22 -74.54 11.23 26.29
N SER A 23 -74.73 11.30 27.62
CA SER A 23 -73.65 11.51 28.58
C SER A 23 -72.65 10.35 28.56
N ASP A 24 -73.14 9.11 28.51
CA ASP A 24 -72.31 7.90 28.49
C ASP A 24 -71.54 7.77 27.16
N ALA A 25 -72.18 8.10 26.03
CA ALA A 25 -71.51 8.18 24.73
C ALA A 25 -70.41 9.26 24.72
N SER A 26 -70.72 10.47 25.21
CA SER A 26 -69.75 11.56 25.34
C SER A 26 -68.59 11.19 26.28
N GLN A 27 -68.86 10.46 27.35
CA GLN A 27 -67.84 9.99 28.29
C GLN A 27 -66.97 8.86 27.71
N ALA A 28 -67.54 8.01 26.84
CA ALA A 28 -66.79 7.02 26.07
C ALA A 28 -65.87 7.69 25.04
N ASP A 29 -66.35 8.72 24.34
CA ASP A 29 -65.57 9.49 23.37
C ASP A 29 -64.41 10.24 24.05
N ILE A 30 -64.65 10.84 25.21
CA ILE A 30 -63.59 11.49 26.02
C ILE A 30 -62.52 10.48 26.42
N LYS A 31 -62.90 9.27 26.85
CA LYS A 31 -61.94 8.20 27.19
C LYS A 31 -61.16 7.74 25.98
N HIS A 32 -61.81 7.58 24.82
CA HIS A 32 -61.14 7.23 23.57
C HIS A 32 -60.11 8.29 23.15
N LEU A 33 -60.50 9.56 23.17
CA LEU A 33 -59.61 10.69 22.86
C LEU A 33 -58.44 10.80 23.86
N GLN A 34 -58.67 10.51 25.15
CA GLN A 34 -57.61 10.45 26.15
C GLN A 34 -56.63 9.30 25.91
N GLU A 35 -57.11 8.13 25.47
CA GLU A 35 -56.27 7.00 25.10
C GLU A 35 -55.47 7.28 23.83
N GLU A 36 -56.08 7.91 22.82
CA GLU A 36 -55.39 8.36 21.61
C GLU A 36 -54.34 9.42 21.89
N LEU A 37 -54.62 10.40 22.75
CA LEU A 37 -53.63 11.38 23.20
C LEU A 37 -52.46 10.69 23.89
N ARG A 38 -52.73 9.72 24.79
CA ARG A 38 -51.68 8.97 25.47
C ARG A 38 -50.84 8.16 24.48
N ARG A 39 -51.47 7.54 23.47
CA ARG A 39 -50.78 6.79 22.40
C ARG A 39 -49.90 7.71 21.57
N LEU A 40 -50.44 8.81 21.05
CA LEU A 40 -49.68 9.79 20.25
C LEU A 40 -48.53 10.40 21.05
N GLN A 41 -48.71 10.59 22.35
CA GLN A 41 -47.65 11.09 23.23
C GLN A 41 -46.54 10.06 23.43
N SER A 42 -46.86 8.77 23.57
CA SER A 42 -45.86 7.70 23.58
C SER A 42 -45.10 7.58 22.26
N GLU A 43 -45.80 7.70 21.12
CA GLU A 43 -45.17 7.68 19.78
C GLU A 43 -44.25 8.89 19.58
N LEU A 44 -44.63 10.06 20.09
CA LEU A 44 -43.79 11.26 20.05
C LEU A 44 -42.51 11.09 20.89
N ASP A 45 -42.64 10.52 22.09
CA ASP A 45 -41.50 10.28 22.97
C ASP A 45 -40.57 9.18 22.41
N GLU A 46 -41.12 8.15 21.76
CA GLU A 46 -40.36 7.14 21.02
C GLU A 46 -39.61 7.77 19.82
N CYS A 47 -40.29 8.61 19.02
CA CYS A 47 -39.65 9.33 17.92
C CYS A 47 -38.53 10.25 18.40
N ARG A 48 -38.72 10.95 19.53
CA ARG A 48 -37.68 11.79 20.14
C ARG A 48 -36.47 10.96 20.57
N SER A 49 -36.71 9.81 21.21
CA SER A 49 -35.65 8.88 21.59
C SER A 49 -34.86 8.41 20.37
N LEU A 50 -35.53 8.00 19.29
CA LEU A 50 -34.89 7.58 18.05
C LEU A 50 -34.06 8.70 17.40
N VAL A 51 -34.55 9.95 17.42
CA VAL A 51 -33.79 11.11 16.93
C VAL A 51 -32.53 11.31 17.75
N THR A 52 -32.59 11.23 19.09
CA THR A 52 -31.40 11.38 19.93
C THR A 52 -30.36 10.29 19.69
N VAL A 53 -30.80 9.03 19.47
CA VAL A 53 -29.88 7.93 19.13
C VAL A 53 -29.24 8.17 17.77
N ALA A 54 -30.01 8.57 16.76
CA ALA A 54 -29.49 8.88 15.43
C ALA A 54 -28.50 10.07 15.44
N GLU A 55 -28.74 11.08 16.30
CA GLU A 55 -27.80 12.18 16.51
C GLU A 55 -26.49 11.71 17.14
N CYS A 56 -26.55 10.88 18.19
CA CYS A 56 -25.35 10.30 18.81
C CYS A 56 -24.57 9.40 17.85
N GLU A 57 -25.26 8.56 17.06
CA GLU A 57 -24.63 7.71 16.05
C GLU A 57 -23.93 8.55 14.97
N LYS A 58 -24.59 9.59 14.48
CA LYS A 58 -24.01 10.53 13.51
C LYS A 58 -22.78 11.23 14.09
N GLU A 59 -22.85 11.72 15.32
CA GLU A 59 -21.74 12.41 15.99
C GLU A 59 -20.53 11.46 16.15
N ASN A 60 -20.77 10.23 16.57
CA ASN A 60 -19.71 9.21 16.69
C ASN A 60 -19.07 8.89 15.34
N VAL A 61 -19.87 8.72 14.27
CA VAL A 61 -19.34 8.52 12.91
C VAL A 61 -18.49 9.71 12.48
N VAL A 62 -18.95 10.94 12.67
CA VAL A 62 -18.18 12.15 12.34
C VAL A 62 -16.87 12.18 13.11
N GLU A 63 -16.90 11.92 14.41
CA GLU A 63 -15.69 11.90 15.25
C GLU A 63 -14.69 10.83 14.79
N THR A 64 -15.17 9.64 14.41
CA THR A 64 -14.30 8.58 13.89
C THR A 64 -13.64 8.96 12.57
N GLU A 65 -14.38 9.61 11.66
CA GLU A 65 -13.85 10.08 10.39
C GLU A 65 -12.87 11.24 10.57
N GLU A 66 -13.11 12.15 11.52
CA GLU A 66 -12.14 13.18 11.87
C GLU A 66 -10.85 12.61 12.44
N ARG A 67 -10.95 11.57 13.29
CA ARG A 67 -9.78 10.88 13.83
C ARG A 67 -8.95 10.22 12.73
N LYS A 68 -9.60 9.49 11.82
CA LYS A 68 -8.93 8.88 10.65
C LYS A 68 -8.24 9.94 9.79
N ARG A 69 -8.91 11.05 9.48
CA ARG A 69 -8.28 12.16 8.72
C ARG A 69 -7.06 12.74 9.43
N LYS A 70 -7.12 12.89 10.76
CA LYS A 70 -5.96 13.36 11.56
C LYS A 70 -4.81 12.35 11.50
N GLU A 71 -5.10 11.06 11.62
CA GLU A 71 -4.11 9.97 11.53
C GLU A 71 -3.49 9.87 10.13
N GLU A 72 -4.28 9.98 9.06
CA GLU A 72 -3.81 10.01 7.67
C GLU A 72 -2.90 11.21 7.42
N VAL A 73 -3.27 12.40 7.88
CA VAL A 73 -2.44 13.60 7.77
C VAL A 73 -1.12 13.42 8.52
N ALA A 74 -1.15 12.87 9.73
CA ALA A 74 0.05 12.60 10.51
C ALA A 74 0.95 11.55 9.81
N SER A 75 0.35 10.51 9.24
CA SER A 75 1.08 9.49 8.46
C SER A 75 1.74 10.08 7.21
N ILE A 76 1.02 10.90 6.44
CA ILE A 76 1.56 11.57 5.25
C ILE A 76 2.67 12.54 5.64
N GLN A 77 2.51 13.31 6.72
CA GLN A 77 3.54 14.21 7.23
C GLN A 77 4.80 13.42 7.62
N HIS A 78 4.65 12.28 8.31
CA HIS A 78 5.76 11.44 8.69
C HIS A 78 6.51 10.86 7.48
N ILE A 79 5.78 10.33 6.48
CA ILE A 79 6.39 9.83 5.23
C ILE A 79 7.13 10.96 4.50
N MET A 80 6.55 12.16 4.48
CA MET A 80 7.18 13.32 3.85
C MET A 80 8.45 13.76 4.60
N GLU A 81 8.43 13.79 5.93
CA GLU A 81 9.60 14.06 6.76
C GLU A 81 10.69 13.01 6.57
N GLU A 82 10.33 11.72 6.49
CA GLU A 82 11.27 10.64 6.24
C GLU A 82 11.87 10.74 4.83
N ALA A 83 11.07 11.02 3.80
CA ALA A 83 11.53 11.22 2.44
C ALA A 83 12.46 12.44 2.31
N ILE A 84 12.15 13.54 3.02
CA ILE A 84 13.03 14.71 3.11
C ILE A 84 14.33 14.33 3.84
N GLY A 85 14.23 13.62 4.96
CA GLY A 85 15.36 13.13 5.73
C GLY A 85 16.29 12.24 4.89
N ASP A 86 15.74 11.34 4.10
CA ASP A 86 16.48 10.49 3.16
C ASP A 86 17.13 11.28 2.03
N ALA A 87 16.42 12.25 1.45
CA ALA A 87 16.99 13.13 0.44
C ALA A 87 18.18 13.92 1.00
N VAL A 88 18.06 14.45 2.22
CA VAL A 88 19.15 15.14 2.93
C VAL A 88 20.30 14.20 3.23
N ARG A 89 20.06 13.01 3.81
CA ARG A 89 21.11 12.01 4.09
C ARG A 89 21.85 11.59 2.82
N ASN A 90 21.12 11.36 1.73
CA ASN A 90 21.71 11.00 0.44
C ASN A 90 22.54 12.15 -0.15
N ALA A 91 22.08 13.40 -0.03
CA ALA A 91 22.86 14.56 -0.47
C ALA A 91 24.13 14.72 0.36
N SER A 92 24.04 14.62 1.69
CA SER A 92 25.20 14.68 2.59
C SER A 92 26.21 13.57 2.27
N SER A 93 25.77 12.34 2.06
CA SER A 93 26.67 11.23 1.70
C SER A 93 27.38 11.46 0.35
N ARG A 94 26.71 12.07 -0.63
CA ARG A 94 27.35 12.45 -1.90
C ARG A 94 28.41 13.52 -1.69
N TYR A 95 28.10 14.56 -0.92
CA TYR A 95 29.07 15.62 -0.63
C TYR A 95 30.27 15.08 0.16
N GLU A 96 30.07 14.18 1.12
CA GLU A 96 31.18 13.51 1.82
C GLU A 96 32.05 12.69 0.85
N GLN A 97 31.45 11.96 -0.09
CA GLN A 97 32.20 11.21 -1.10
C GLN A 97 33.02 12.14 -1.99
N ASP A 98 32.46 13.27 -2.41
CA ASP A 98 33.15 14.27 -3.23
C ASP A 98 34.29 14.93 -2.44
N ILE A 99 34.08 15.25 -1.16
CA ILE A 99 35.13 15.75 -0.26
C ILE A 99 36.28 14.74 -0.17
N VAL A 100 35.98 13.46 0.05
CA VAL A 100 37.02 12.40 0.12
C VAL A 100 37.76 12.25 -1.22
N GLN A 101 37.07 12.37 -2.35
CA GLN A 101 37.71 12.33 -3.67
C GLN A 101 38.63 13.53 -3.91
N LEU A 102 38.19 14.73 -3.52
CA LEU A 102 39.00 15.96 -3.60
C LEU A 102 40.21 15.89 -2.67
N GLN A 103 40.06 15.34 -1.46
CA GLN A 103 41.17 15.09 -0.55
C GLN A 103 42.21 14.15 -1.17
N LYS A 104 41.78 13.01 -1.74
CA LYS A 104 42.69 12.09 -2.44
C LYS A 104 43.37 12.72 -3.64
N ALA A 105 42.66 13.56 -4.39
CA ALA A 105 43.24 14.29 -5.52
C ALA A 105 44.30 15.29 -5.05
N ASN A 106 44.02 16.03 -3.96
CA ASN A 106 44.99 16.93 -3.33
C ASN A 106 46.21 16.18 -2.80
N GLU A 107 46.03 15.07 -2.08
CA GLU A 107 47.14 14.22 -1.62
C GLU A 107 48.00 13.74 -2.79
N LYS A 108 47.38 13.33 -3.91
CA LYS A 108 48.11 12.91 -5.10
C LYS A 108 48.90 14.07 -5.72
N LEU A 109 48.31 15.25 -5.84
CA LEU A 109 48.99 16.44 -6.33
C LEU A 109 50.12 16.89 -5.39
N GLU A 110 49.95 16.76 -4.08
CA GLU A 110 51.00 17.02 -3.09
C GLU A 110 52.16 16.04 -3.23
N LEU A 111 51.87 14.75 -3.46
CA LEU A 111 52.90 13.73 -3.75
C LEU A 111 53.63 14.03 -5.06
N GLU A 112 52.91 14.40 -6.13
CA GLU A 112 53.52 14.81 -7.41
C GLU A 112 54.39 16.06 -7.24
N LEU A 113 53.93 17.07 -6.47
CA LEU A 113 54.72 18.25 -6.11
C LEU A 113 55.95 17.89 -5.27
N GLN A 114 55.84 16.92 -4.36
CA GLN A 114 56.96 16.43 -3.56
C GLN A 114 57.96 15.66 -4.42
N GLU A 115 57.48 14.87 -5.38
CA GLU A 115 58.31 14.15 -6.34
C GLU A 115 59.06 15.12 -7.25
N ILE A 116 58.39 16.15 -7.79
CA ILE A 116 59.03 17.22 -8.58
C ILE A 116 60.05 17.96 -7.73
N LYS A 117 59.73 18.36 -6.49
CA LYS A 117 60.71 18.97 -5.57
C LYS A 117 61.89 18.04 -5.26
N SER A 118 61.69 16.73 -5.23
CA SER A 118 62.75 15.74 -5.04
C SER A 118 63.62 15.56 -6.29
N LYS A 119 63.01 15.64 -7.48
CA LYS A 119 63.69 15.68 -8.78
C LYS A 119 64.51 16.95 -8.93
N ASP A 120 63.95 18.12 -8.60
CA ASP A 120 64.70 19.38 -8.54
C ASP A 120 65.88 19.30 -7.54
N LYS A 121 65.70 18.70 -6.36
CA LYS A 121 66.82 18.50 -5.40
C LYS A 121 67.89 17.52 -5.90
N THR A 122 67.51 16.50 -6.63
CA THR A 122 68.44 15.51 -7.21
C THR A 122 69.14 16.04 -8.46
N ASP A 123 68.47 16.89 -9.23
CA ASP A 123 69.06 17.66 -10.34
C ASP A 123 69.99 18.76 -9.82
N ILE A 124 69.67 19.44 -8.71
CA ILE A 124 70.60 20.35 -8.00
C ILE A 124 71.83 19.60 -7.45
N SER A 125 71.69 18.31 -7.10
CA SER A 125 72.84 17.48 -6.69
C SER A 125 73.68 16.98 -7.87
N LYS A 126 73.15 17.01 -9.09
CA LYS A 126 73.89 16.75 -10.34
C LYS A 126 74.42 18.03 -11.01
N GLU A 127 73.86 19.20 -10.66
CA GLU A 127 74.37 20.55 -10.92
C GLU A 127 75.10 21.14 -9.69
N GLY A 128 76.01 20.35 -9.11
CA GLY A 128 76.81 20.72 -7.94
C GLY A 128 77.89 21.79 -8.17
N VAL A 129 77.63 22.86 -8.93
CA VAL A 129 78.61 23.95 -9.13
C VAL A 129 78.05 25.37 -8.96
N LEU A 130 76.73 25.62 -8.95
CA LEU A 130 76.20 27.00 -8.97
C LEU A 130 75.27 27.40 -7.80
N ALA A 131 75.22 26.63 -6.71
CA ALA A 131 74.39 26.93 -5.53
C ALA A 131 75.08 27.82 -4.46
N ALA A 132 76.18 28.51 -4.79
CA ALA A 132 76.99 29.25 -3.82
C ALA A 132 76.91 30.80 -3.89
N VAL A 133 76.09 31.41 -4.77
CA VAL A 133 76.17 32.86 -5.06
C VAL A 133 74.83 33.61 -4.95
N THR A 134 73.98 33.31 -3.96
CA THR A 134 72.72 34.09 -3.78
C THR A 134 72.37 34.48 -2.34
N LYS A 135 73.32 34.47 -1.41
CA LYS A 135 73.12 34.98 -0.03
C LYS A 135 73.84 36.28 0.31
N SER A 136 74.09 37.17 -0.65
CA SER A 136 74.61 38.51 -0.35
C SER A 136 74.14 39.53 -1.39
N LEU A 137 73.85 40.75 -0.93
CA LEU A 137 73.13 41.88 -1.59
C LEU A 137 71.60 41.81 -1.39
N LYS A 138 70.89 42.82 -0.86
CA LYS A 138 71.22 44.24 -0.72
C LYS A 138 70.29 44.92 0.31
N ARG A 139 70.91 45.55 1.31
CA ARG A 139 70.38 46.68 2.09
C ARG A 139 70.71 47.97 1.31
N VAL A 140 69.87 48.99 1.50
CA VAL A 140 69.99 50.42 1.10
C VAL A 140 69.45 50.80 -0.28
N GLY A 141 68.50 51.76 -0.29
CA GLY A 141 68.23 52.61 -1.46
C GLY A 141 66.79 53.10 -1.61
N ASN A 142 66.35 53.97 -0.72
CA ASN A 142 65.11 54.74 -0.78
C ASN A 142 65.09 55.73 -1.96
N LEU A 143 63.97 55.78 -2.72
CA LEU A 143 63.25 56.97 -3.23
C LEU A 143 62.34 56.57 -4.42
N GLY A 144 61.02 56.76 -4.30
CA GLY A 144 60.19 57.03 -5.49
C GLY A 144 58.76 56.51 -5.64
N GLY A 145 58.12 55.84 -4.67
CA GLY A 145 56.65 55.55 -4.61
C GLY A 145 56.01 54.75 -5.78
N PRO A 146 54.70 54.40 -5.72
CA PRO A 146 53.80 54.19 -4.58
C PRO A 146 53.31 52.72 -4.48
N LEU A 147 53.13 52.18 -3.27
CA LEU A 147 52.04 51.27 -2.89
C LEU A 147 52.28 50.78 -1.45
N GLN A 148 51.25 50.97 -0.64
CA GLN A 148 51.22 50.81 0.81
C GLN A 148 50.88 49.37 1.19
N PHE A 149 51.88 48.70 1.77
CA PHE A 149 51.75 47.72 2.84
C PHE A 149 53.14 47.79 3.52
N THR A 150 53.27 48.05 4.81
CA THR A 150 52.84 47.17 5.90
C THR A 150 52.83 47.91 7.26
N THR A 151 52.23 47.24 8.25
CA THR A 151 52.64 47.17 9.67
C THR A 151 52.25 48.32 10.61
N SER A 152 51.01 48.29 11.13
CA SER A 152 50.74 48.37 12.59
C SER A 152 49.31 47.94 13.02
N THR A 153 48.62 47.04 12.31
CA THR A 153 47.18 46.77 12.56
C THR A 153 46.79 45.29 12.59
N GLY A 154 47.75 44.37 12.78
CA GLY A 154 47.46 42.93 12.92
C GLY A 154 46.99 42.54 14.32
N GLU A 155 47.76 42.92 15.34
CA GLU A 155 47.48 42.52 16.74
C GLU A 155 46.19 43.15 17.32
N SER A 156 45.77 44.33 16.85
CA SER A 156 44.53 44.96 17.33
C SER A 156 43.27 44.44 16.65
N ILE A 157 43.37 43.91 15.42
CA ILE A 157 42.23 43.33 14.70
C ILE A 157 41.98 41.89 15.17
N GLU A 158 43.03 41.10 15.37
CA GLU A 158 42.90 39.76 15.98
C GLU A 158 42.33 39.83 17.39
N ASN A 159 42.73 40.82 18.20
CA ASN A 159 42.21 40.98 19.57
C ASN A 159 40.75 41.50 19.60
N LEU A 160 40.34 42.30 18.61
CA LEU A 160 38.93 42.71 18.49
C LEU A 160 38.05 41.56 17.99
N GLU A 161 38.54 40.79 17.03
CA GLU A 161 37.85 39.61 16.50
C GLU A 161 37.71 38.52 17.57
N GLU A 162 38.75 38.32 18.40
CA GLU A 162 38.71 37.45 19.58
C GLU A 162 37.76 38.01 20.67
N SER A 163 37.74 39.32 20.91
CA SER A 163 36.80 39.94 21.84
C SER A 163 35.35 39.85 21.36
N MET A 164 35.09 39.97 20.05
CA MET A 164 33.76 39.80 19.47
C MET A 164 33.32 38.33 19.52
N ARG A 165 34.25 37.41 19.26
CA ARG A 165 34.01 35.97 19.38
C ARG A 165 33.69 35.58 20.82
N LYS A 166 34.46 36.07 21.79
CA LYS A 166 34.20 35.86 23.21
C LYS A 166 32.87 36.45 23.67
N ALA A 167 32.51 37.65 23.20
CA ALA A 167 31.19 38.24 23.50
C ALA A 167 30.05 37.44 22.85
N GLN A 168 30.28 36.85 21.68
CA GLN A 168 29.32 35.98 21.00
C GLN A 168 29.16 34.65 21.72
N GLU A 169 30.26 34.05 22.17
CA GLU A 169 30.29 32.83 23.01
C GLU A 169 29.62 33.07 24.37
N ASP A 170 29.90 34.20 25.04
CA ASP A 170 29.26 34.58 26.31
C ASP A 170 27.75 34.80 26.12
N ALA A 171 27.32 35.42 25.02
CA ALA A 171 25.91 35.59 24.68
C ALA A 171 25.20 34.28 24.29
N GLU A 172 25.92 33.32 23.71
CA GLU A 172 25.42 31.99 23.40
C GLU A 172 25.32 31.12 24.66
N MET A 173 26.29 31.22 25.57
CA MET A 173 26.26 30.59 26.89
C MET A 173 25.09 31.13 27.73
N LEU A 174 24.86 32.45 27.74
CA LEU A 174 23.70 33.03 28.41
C LEU A 174 22.39 32.55 27.79
N ARG A 175 22.30 32.46 26.45
CA ARG A 175 21.11 31.90 25.79
C ARG A 175 20.90 30.43 26.16
N SER A 176 21.97 29.63 26.27
CA SER A 176 21.91 28.24 26.71
C SER A 176 21.39 28.07 28.13
N LEU A 177 21.45 29.09 28.99
CA LEU A 177 20.91 29.04 30.36
C LEU A 177 19.54 29.72 30.48
N VAL A 178 19.37 30.85 29.81
CA VAL A 178 18.15 31.66 29.89
C VAL A 178 16.99 30.98 29.17
N VAL A 179 17.21 30.38 27.99
CA VAL A 179 16.12 29.74 27.24
C VAL A 179 15.49 28.57 28.03
N PRO A 180 16.27 27.63 28.61
CA PRO A 180 15.69 26.59 29.47
C PRO A 180 14.94 27.16 30.69
N LEU A 181 15.47 28.21 31.33
CA LEU A 181 14.80 28.84 32.47
C LEU A 181 13.51 29.57 32.05
N GLU A 182 13.47 30.20 30.88
CA GLU A 182 12.26 30.81 30.33
C GLU A 182 11.20 29.75 29.99
N GLU A 183 11.62 28.61 29.46
CA GLU A 183 10.76 27.44 29.21
C GLU A 183 10.23 26.84 30.52
N GLU A 184 11.07 26.68 31.54
CA GLU A 184 10.66 26.22 32.87
C GLU A 184 9.69 27.19 33.55
N ILE A 185 9.95 28.50 33.50
CA ILE A 185 9.04 29.52 34.04
C ILE A 185 7.70 29.48 33.30
N LYS A 186 7.71 29.29 31.98
CA LYS A 186 6.49 29.15 31.18
C LYS A 186 5.71 27.90 31.59
N ALA A 187 6.39 26.76 31.70
CA ALA A 187 5.80 25.51 32.16
C ALA A 187 5.20 25.62 33.58
N LEU A 188 5.90 26.30 34.50
CA LEU A 188 5.40 26.55 35.86
C LEU A 188 4.19 27.48 35.87
N LYS A 189 4.16 28.52 35.02
CA LYS A 189 2.98 29.41 34.88
C LYS A 189 1.78 28.68 34.30
N ASP A 190 1.99 27.80 33.32
CA ASP A 190 0.92 27.00 32.72
C ASP A 190 0.38 25.98 33.73
N LYS A 191 1.27 25.37 34.53
CA LYS A 191 0.88 24.46 35.61
C LYS A 191 0.09 25.17 36.70
N LEU A 192 0.49 26.40 37.07
CA LEU A 192 -0.23 27.22 38.04
C LEU A 192 -1.64 27.59 37.55
N ARG A 193 -1.78 27.98 36.28
CA ARG A 193 -3.09 28.23 35.67
C ARG A 193 -3.98 27.00 35.68
N SER A 194 -3.43 25.84 35.30
CA SER A 194 -4.16 24.58 35.32
C SER A 194 -4.62 24.20 36.73
N THR A 195 -3.80 24.43 37.76
CA THR A 195 -4.22 24.19 39.15
C THR A 195 -5.27 25.18 39.64
N ASP A 196 -5.23 26.45 39.19
CA ASP A 196 -6.24 27.46 39.53
C ASP A 196 -7.60 27.12 38.89
N GLU A 197 -7.59 26.70 37.62
CA GLU A 197 -8.80 26.23 36.91
C GLU A 197 -9.41 25.01 37.61
N GLN A 198 -8.58 24.05 38.05
CA GLN A 198 -9.05 22.90 38.84
C GLN A 198 -9.67 23.34 40.17
N LEU A 199 -9.04 24.27 40.90
CA LEU A 199 -9.59 24.81 42.14
C LEU A 199 -10.96 25.47 41.93
N GLN A 200 -11.11 26.24 40.85
CA GLN A 200 -12.37 26.90 40.51
C GLN A 200 -13.48 25.90 40.17
N LEU A 201 -13.15 24.80 39.48
CA LEU A 201 -14.07 23.70 39.22
C LEU A 201 -14.49 22.98 40.51
N TYR A 202 -13.55 22.75 41.44
CA TYR A 202 -13.89 22.17 42.74
C TYR A 202 -14.75 23.11 43.59
N GLU A 203 -14.49 24.41 43.57
CA GLU A 203 -15.26 25.40 44.33
C GLU A 203 -16.70 25.55 43.79
N THR A 204 -16.86 25.54 42.46
CA THR A 204 -18.18 25.56 41.81
C THR A 204 -18.95 24.26 42.04
N ALA A 205 -18.28 23.09 41.96
CA ALA A 205 -18.90 21.80 42.29
C ALA A 205 -19.33 21.74 43.77
N PHE A 206 -18.50 22.26 44.68
CA PHE A 206 -18.82 22.33 46.10
C PHE A 206 -19.98 23.29 46.39
N SER A 207 -20.02 24.46 45.72
CA SER A 207 -21.14 25.42 45.81
C SER A 207 -22.47 24.80 45.35
N ASN A 208 -22.44 24.01 44.27
CA ASN A 208 -23.61 23.32 43.76
C ASN A 208 -24.07 22.19 44.70
N LEU A 209 -23.14 21.46 45.32
CA LEU A 209 -23.46 20.41 46.29
C LEU A 209 -24.08 20.99 47.57
N VAL A 210 -23.57 22.11 48.08
CA VAL A 210 -24.11 22.80 49.25
C VAL A 210 -25.52 23.36 48.97
N LYS A 211 -25.80 23.81 47.75
CA LYS A 211 -27.16 24.19 47.32
C LYS A 211 -28.10 22.98 47.17
N GLY A 212 -27.57 21.81 46.83
CA GLY A 212 -28.33 20.56 46.71
C GLY A 212 -28.70 19.90 48.04
N LEU A 213 -27.88 20.12 49.09
CA LEU A 213 -28.14 19.63 50.46
C LEU A 213 -28.98 20.66 51.24
N GLY A 214 -30.23 20.85 50.79
CA GLY A 214 -31.16 21.84 51.32
C GLY A 214 -31.49 21.68 52.81
N SER A 215 -30.91 22.55 53.65
CA SER A 215 -31.35 22.76 55.04
C SER A 215 -32.81 23.24 55.12
N ASP A 216 -33.32 23.83 54.05
CA ASP A 216 -34.65 24.44 54.00
C ASP A 216 -35.76 23.40 53.78
N SER A 217 -35.45 22.29 53.10
CA SER A 217 -36.42 21.21 52.80
C SER A 217 -36.86 20.43 54.04
N LEU A 218 -35.97 20.30 55.04
CA LEU A 218 -36.27 19.56 56.27
C LEU A 218 -37.24 20.32 57.19
N SER A 219 -37.12 21.65 57.25
CA SER A 219 -38.00 22.51 58.07
C SER A 219 -39.43 22.58 57.51
N GLU A 220 -39.59 22.43 56.20
CA GLU A 220 -40.90 22.46 55.53
C GLU A 220 -41.63 21.12 55.62
N MET A 221 -40.90 19.99 55.62
CA MET A 221 -41.49 18.64 55.76
C MET A 221 -41.97 18.30 57.18
N ILE A 222 -41.38 18.90 58.23
CA ILE A 222 -41.73 18.63 59.64
C ILE A 222 -43.00 19.40 60.04
N LYS A 223 -43.48 20.32 59.20
CA LYS A 223 -44.62 21.17 59.51
C LYS A 223 -45.95 20.41 59.27
N GLY A 224 -46.51 19.85 60.34
CA GLY A 224 -47.88 19.32 60.36
C GLY A 224 -48.05 17.80 60.15
N LYS A 225 -46.95 17.03 60.11
CA LYS A 225 -46.98 15.55 60.01
C LYS A 225 -46.65 14.89 61.35
N GLY A 226 -47.20 13.71 61.61
CA GLY A 226 -46.97 12.97 62.86
C GLY A 226 -45.54 12.41 62.96
N PRO A 227 -44.98 12.18 64.17
CA PRO A 227 -43.62 11.64 64.34
C PRO A 227 -43.40 10.31 63.60
N THR A 228 -44.41 9.45 63.56
CA THR A 228 -44.36 8.15 62.87
C THR A 228 -44.28 8.31 61.35
N GLU A 229 -45.03 9.23 60.77
CA GLU A 229 -45.03 9.51 59.32
C GLU A 229 -43.70 10.13 58.86
N VAL A 230 -43.09 10.97 59.71
CA VAL A 230 -41.77 11.53 59.44
C VAL A 230 -40.70 10.44 59.47
N VAL A 231 -40.81 9.47 60.39
CA VAL A 231 -39.88 8.34 60.48
C VAL A 231 -40.04 7.37 59.31
N GLU A 232 -41.26 7.00 58.91
CA GLU A 232 -41.50 6.16 57.73
C GLU A 232 -40.96 6.81 56.45
N HIS A 233 -41.21 8.10 56.26
CA HIS A 233 -40.71 8.82 55.10
C HIS A 233 -39.17 8.99 55.10
N LEU A 234 -38.54 9.07 56.28
CA LEU A 234 -37.08 9.05 56.39
C LEU A 234 -36.51 7.66 56.10
N ASP A 235 -37.21 6.59 56.47
CA ASP A 235 -36.84 5.21 56.17
C ASP A 235 -37.01 4.88 54.67
N GLU A 236 -38.08 5.37 54.04
CA GLU A 236 -38.26 5.34 52.58
C GLU A 236 -37.16 6.11 51.85
N LYS A 237 -36.77 7.28 52.35
CA LYS A 237 -35.62 8.03 51.81
C LYS A 237 -34.30 7.30 52.02
N LEU A 238 -34.10 6.68 53.18
CA LEU A 238 -32.89 5.92 53.49
C LEU A 238 -32.78 4.67 52.59
N THR A 239 -33.88 3.97 52.34
CA THR A 239 -33.93 2.81 51.45
C THR A 239 -33.71 3.20 49.99
N THR A 240 -34.32 4.28 49.50
CA THR A 240 -34.05 4.79 48.15
C THR A 240 -32.61 5.27 47.99
N LEU A 241 -32.04 5.97 48.97
CA LEU A 241 -30.62 6.37 48.94
C LEU A 241 -29.68 5.14 48.95
N SER A 242 -30.02 4.12 49.74
CA SER A 242 -29.26 2.86 49.81
C SER A 242 -29.32 2.07 48.49
N GLN A 243 -30.48 2.04 47.83
CA GLN A 243 -30.64 1.46 46.49
C GLN A 243 -29.84 2.24 45.44
N GLY A 244 -29.89 3.58 45.46
CA GLY A 244 -29.08 4.42 44.59
C GLY A 244 -27.58 4.20 44.77
N LEU A 245 -27.11 4.07 46.02
CA LEU A 245 -25.72 3.75 46.32
C LEU A 245 -25.32 2.35 45.84
N GLN A 246 -26.21 1.35 45.92
CA GLN A 246 -25.95 0.03 45.36
C GLN A 246 -25.86 0.05 43.83
N ALA A 247 -26.77 0.78 43.16
CA ALA A 247 -26.72 0.96 41.71
C ALA A 247 -25.44 1.66 41.28
N GLU A 248 -25.01 2.70 42.00
CA GLU A 248 -23.74 3.39 41.75
C GLU A 248 -22.55 2.43 41.91
N LYS A 249 -22.51 1.64 43.00
CA LYS A 249 -21.46 0.63 43.21
C LYS A 249 -21.40 -0.42 42.10
N ALA A 250 -22.55 -0.89 41.62
CA ALA A 250 -22.62 -1.82 40.49
C ALA A 250 -22.10 -1.17 39.21
N SER A 251 -22.54 0.06 38.90
CA SER A 251 -22.06 0.80 37.72
C SER A 251 -20.55 1.08 37.77
N ARG A 252 -19.99 1.30 38.96
CA ARG A 252 -18.55 1.47 39.16
C ARG A 252 -17.77 0.19 38.93
N SER A 253 -18.29 -0.95 39.39
CA SER A 253 -17.71 -2.27 39.08
C SER A 253 -17.70 -2.55 37.58
N ASP A 254 -18.79 -2.22 36.88
CA ASP A 254 -18.87 -2.36 35.42
C ASP A 254 -17.86 -1.44 34.72
N LEU A 255 -17.73 -0.19 35.18
CA LEU A 255 -16.73 0.74 34.65
C LEU A 255 -15.31 0.25 34.87
N GLU A 256 -14.99 -0.27 36.05
CA GLU A 256 -13.68 -0.86 36.35
C GLU A 256 -13.38 -2.06 35.43
N MET A 257 -14.39 -2.88 35.12
CA MET A 257 -14.28 -3.96 34.13
C MET A 257 -14.04 -3.43 32.72
N TYR A 258 -14.79 -2.41 32.27
CA TYR A 258 -14.56 -1.78 30.97
C TYR A 258 -13.15 -1.20 30.86
N VAL A 259 -12.67 -0.51 31.91
CA VAL A 259 -11.31 0.02 31.96
C VAL A 259 -10.27 -1.11 31.91
N ALA A 260 -10.50 -2.23 32.59
CA ALA A 260 -9.60 -3.38 32.53
C ALA A 260 -9.55 -4.02 31.12
N VAL A 261 -10.69 -4.15 30.45
CA VAL A 261 -10.78 -4.65 29.06
C VAL A 261 -10.06 -3.69 28.10
N LEU A 262 -10.29 -2.38 28.22
CA LEU A 262 -9.62 -1.37 27.40
C LEU A 262 -8.10 -1.38 27.62
N ASN A 263 -7.65 -1.51 28.88
CA ASN A 263 -6.22 -1.61 29.17
C ASN A 263 -5.61 -2.91 28.60
N THR A 264 -6.36 -4.01 28.61
CA THR A 264 -5.92 -5.28 28.00
C THR A 264 -5.84 -5.15 26.48
N GLN A 265 -6.86 -4.56 25.84
CA GLN A 265 -6.84 -4.28 24.40
C GLN A 265 -5.69 -3.36 24.02
N LYS A 266 -5.45 -2.29 24.79
CA LYS A 266 -4.31 -1.40 24.60
C LYS A 266 -2.99 -2.16 24.67
N ALA A 267 -2.82 -3.06 25.65
CA ALA A 267 -1.61 -3.85 25.79
C ALA A 267 -1.39 -4.80 24.59
N VAL A 268 -2.44 -5.47 24.13
CA VAL A 268 -2.38 -6.35 22.94
C VAL A 268 -2.02 -5.55 21.69
N MET A 269 -2.67 -4.40 21.46
CA MET A 269 -2.35 -3.56 20.31
C MET A 269 -0.92 -3.00 20.37
N GLN A 270 -0.42 -2.71 21.57
CA GLN A 270 0.96 -2.28 21.77
C GLN A 270 1.95 -3.41 21.43
N GLU A 271 1.67 -4.64 21.88
CA GLU A 271 2.47 -5.82 21.57
C GLU A 271 2.47 -6.13 20.06
N ASP A 272 1.31 -6.08 19.41
CA ASP A 272 1.18 -6.26 17.97
C ASP A 272 1.96 -5.19 17.20
N MET A 273 1.88 -3.92 17.63
CA MET A 273 2.66 -2.84 17.02
C MET A 273 4.17 -3.08 17.17
N ASP A 274 4.62 -3.48 18.36
CA ASP A 274 6.04 -3.71 18.61
C ASP A 274 6.56 -4.95 17.87
N LYS A 275 5.72 -5.98 17.71
CA LYS A 275 5.99 -7.14 16.86
C LYS A 275 6.10 -6.75 15.38
N MET A 276 5.16 -5.96 14.86
CA MET A 276 5.21 -5.46 13.48
C MET A 276 6.45 -4.62 13.21
N LYS A 277 6.89 -3.79 14.18
CA LYS A 277 8.15 -3.06 14.08
C LYS A 277 9.36 -3.98 14.02
N GLN A 278 9.36 -5.05 14.81
CA GLN A 278 10.44 -6.03 14.80
C GLN A 278 10.50 -6.77 13.46
N GLU A 279 9.36 -7.23 12.94
CA GLU A 279 9.27 -7.89 11.63
C GLU A 279 9.74 -6.97 10.50
N PHE A 280 9.35 -5.69 10.54
CA PHE A 280 9.83 -4.69 9.59
C PHE A 280 11.36 -4.59 9.66
N HIS A 281 11.92 -4.44 10.87
CA HIS A 281 13.37 -4.35 11.07
C HIS A 281 14.13 -5.58 10.54
N GLU A 282 13.60 -6.79 10.75
CA GLU A 282 14.15 -8.03 10.20
C GLU A 282 14.13 -8.04 8.66
N VAL A 283 13.04 -7.59 8.04
CA VAL A 283 12.94 -7.48 6.58
C VAL A 283 13.95 -6.47 6.02
N PHE A 284 14.16 -5.31 6.68
CA PHE A 284 15.22 -4.38 6.25
C PHE A 284 16.60 -5.01 6.31
N GLN A 285 16.91 -5.73 7.38
CA GLN A 285 18.21 -6.40 7.52
C GLN A 285 18.42 -7.46 6.42
N LEU A 286 17.39 -8.23 6.09
CA LEU A 286 17.45 -9.21 5.01
C LEU A 286 17.66 -8.53 3.64
N LEU A 287 16.92 -7.46 3.35
CA LEU A 287 17.07 -6.70 2.10
C LEU A 287 18.46 -6.06 1.96
N GLU A 288 19.00 -5.51 3.05
CA GLU A 288 20.36 -4.97 3.09
C GLU A 288 21.41 -6.07 2.83
N LYS A 289 21.19 -7.27 3.38
CA LYS A 289 22.05 -8.44 3.16
C LYS A 289 21.99 -8.90 1.70
N GLU A 290 20.81 -9.07 1.12
CA GLU A 290 20.64 -9.43 -0.29
C GLU A 290 21.29 -8.41 -1.22
N LYS A 291 21.13 -7.11 -0.94
CA LYS A 291 21.77 -6.04 -1.71
C LYS A 291 23.30 -6.12 -1.66
N LYS A 292 23.87 -6.46 -0.49
CA LYS A 292 25.32 -6.69 -0.32
C LYS A 292 25.78 -7.92 -1.11
N GLU A 293 25.07 -9.03 -1.02
CA GLU A 293 25.39 -10.28 -1.73
C GLU A 293 25.28 -10.10 -3.25
N HIS A 294 24.22 -9.46 -3.75
CA HIS A 294 24.07 -9.12 -5.15
C HIS A 294 25.21 -8.20 -5.65
N SER A 295 25.61 -7.22 -4.83
CA SER A 295 26.74 -6.34 -5.16
C SER A 295 28.07 -7.10 -5.21
N GLN A 296 28.29 -8.06 -4.31
CA GLN A 296 29.45 -8.94 -4.34
C GLN A 296 29.45 -9.82 -5.60
N LEU A 297 28.32 -10.43 -5.93
CA LEU A 297 28.17 -11.26 -7.12
C LEU A 297 28.41 -10.45 -8.41
N LYS A 298 27.92 -9.21 -8.46
CA LYS A 298 28.19 -8.30 -9.58
C LYS A 298 29.69 -8.05 -9.75
N ARG A 299 30.43 -7.83 -8.64
CA ARG A 299 31.89 -7.65 -8.70
C ARG A 299 32.61 -8.91 -9.14
N THR A 300 32.25 -10.08 -8.62
CA THR A 300 32.89 -11.34 -9.02
C THR A 300 32.63 -11.66 -10.50
N TRP A 301 31.41 -11.38 -10.98
CA TRP A 301 31.08 -11.54 -12.40
C TRP A 301 31.84 -10.55 -13.28
N GLN A 302 31.98 -9.29 -12.86
CA GLN A 302 32.81 -8.30 -13.55
C GLN A 302 34.28 -8.76 -13.62
N MET A 303 34.85 -9.22 -12.51
CA MET A 303 36.22 -9.76 -12.50
C MET A 303 36.38 -10.98 -13.41
N ALA A 304 35.41 -11.90 -13.44
CA ALA A 304 35.43 -13.06 -14.32
C ALA A 304 35.34 -12.65 -15.80
N ASN A 305 34.52 -11.65 -16.13
CA ASN A 305 34.41 -11.10 -17.47
C ASN A 305 35.72 -10.40 -17.89
N ASP A 306 36.31 -9.60 -17.01
CA ASP A 306 37.61 -8.97 -17.26
C ASP A 306 38.70 -10.01 -17.48
N GLN A 307 38.74 -11.07 -16.67
CA GLN A 307 39.66 -12.20 -16.85
C GLN A 307 39.44 -12.91 -18.20
N PHE A 308 38.19 -13.14 -18.59
CA PHE A 308 37.85 -13.72 -19.88
C PHE A 308 38.34 -12.84 -21.05
N LEU A 309 38.10 -11.51 -20.97
CA LEU A 309 38.56 -10.56 -21.99
C LEU A 309 40.10 -10.49 -22.04
N VAL A 310 40.78 -10.55 -20.90
CA VAL A 310 42.25 -10.61 -20.84
C VAL A 310 42.77 -11.91 -21.46
N ALA A 311 42.17 -13.06 -21.12
CA ALA A 311 42.54 -14.35 -21.70
C ALA A 311 42.32 -14.37 -23.22
N GLN A 312 41.20 -13.83 -23.71
CA GLN A 312 40.93 -13.72 -25.15
C GLN A 312 41.95 -12.81 -25.85
N ARG A 313 42.31 -11.66 -25.26
CA ARG A 313 43.37 -10.78 -25.80
C ARG A 313 44.72 -11.48 -25.85
N LEU A 314 45.08 -12.22 -24.79
CA LEU A 314 46.32 -12.99 -24.74
C LEU A 314 46.34 -14.06 -25.83
N GLN A 315 45.25 -14.82 -25.99
CA GLN A 315 45.10 -15.82 -27.05
C GLN A 315 45.24 -15.20 -28.45
N LEU A 316 44.66 -14.02 -28.69
CA LEU A 316 44.82 -13.29 -29.95
C LEU A 316 46.28 -12.87 -30.20
N ILE A 317 46.99 -12.44 -29.17
CA ILE A 317 48.42 -12.10 -29.26
C ILE A 317 49.24 -13.34 -29.57
N ASP A 318 49.00 -14.46 -28.90
CA ASP A 318 49.68 -15.73 -29.15
C ASP A 318 49.39 -16.26 -30.54
N MET A 319 48.14 -16.16 -31.02
CA MET A 319 47.77 -16.52 -32.39
C MET A 319 48.53 -15.66 -33.41
N LYS A 320 48.62 -14.34 -33.19
CA LYS A 320 49.42 -13.44 -34.06
C LYS A 320 50.90 -13.77 -34.01
N ARG A 321 51.44 -14.13 -32.85
CA ARG A 321 52.83 -14.56 -32.69
C ARG A 321 53.09 -15.85 -33.47
N MET A 322 52.20 -16.83 -33.39
CA MET A 322 52.29 -18.06 -34.19
C MET A 322 52.19 -17.77 -35.69
N GLN A 323 51.32 -16.84 -36.11
CA GLN A 323 51.23 -16.39 -37.51
C GLN A 323 52.54 -15.74 -38.00
N SER A 324 53.25 -15.00 -37.15
CA SER A 324 54.51 -14.35 -37.54
C SER A 324 55.66 -15.32 -37.86
N VAL A 325 55.56 -16.59 -37.44
CA VAL A 325 56.54 -17.65 -37.73
C VAL A 325 56.22 -18.40 -39.03
N LEU A 326 55.04 -18.17 -39.62
CA LEU A 326 54.63 -18.80 -40.87
C LEU A 326 55.30 -18.15 -42.07
N THR A 327 55.66 -18.96 -43.07
CA THR A 327 56.16 -18.45 -44.36
C THR A 327 55.05 -17.68 -45.11
N SER A 328 55.43 -16.75 -45.98
CA SER A 328 54.48 -15.93 -46.76
C SER A 328 53.48 -16.77 -47.57
N GLU A 329 53.90 -17.96 -48.02
CA GLU A 329 53.04 -18.92 -48.71
C GLU A 329 52.03 -19.60 -47.77
N GLN A 330 52.44 -19.97 -46.55
CA GLN A 330 51.53 -20.52 -45.54
C GLN A 330 50.52 -19.49 -45.03
N GLN A 331 50.93 -18.22 -44.90
CA GLN A 331 50.04 -17.13 -44.51
C GLN A 331 48.95 -16.89 -45.58
N ARG A 332 49.32 -16.92 -46.87
CA ARG A 332 48.38 -16.80 -47.99
C ARG A 332 47.36 -17.95 -48.02
N GLN A 333 47.79 -19.19 -47.75
CA GLN A 333 46.90 -20.34 -47.68
C GLN A 333 45.90 -20.25 -46.52
N ILE A 334 46.33 -19.74 -45.36
CA ILE A 334 45.44 -19.48 -44.22
C ILE A 334 44.42 -18.39 -44.55
N ASP A 335 44.82 -17.30 -45.19
CA ASP A 335 43.91 -16.22 -45.54
C ASP A 335 42.92 -16.64 -46.65
N GLU A 336 43.33 -17.50 -47.58
CA GLU A 336 42.43 -18.12 -48.56
C GLU A 336 41.44 -19.09 -47.89
N ALA A 337 41.88 -19.86 -46.89
CA ALA A 337 41.01 -20.73 -46.11
C ALA A 337 39.99 -19.94 -45.27
N LYS A 338 40.41 -18.87 -44.58
CA LYS A 338 39.50 -17.96 -43.86
C LYS A 338 38.45 -17.34 -44.78
N LYS A 339 38.85 -16.92 -45.98
CA LYS A 339 37.92 -16.36 -46.97
C LYS A 339 36.91 -17.39 -47.46
N LYS A 340 37.31 -18.66 -47.60
CA LYS A 340 36.39 -19.77 -47.93
C LYS A 340 35.43 -20.07 -46.78
N ASP A 341 35.89 -20.01 -45.54
CA ASP A 341 35.04 -20.19 -44.35
C ASP A 341 34.04 -19.04 -44.17
N GLU A 342 34.45 -17.79 -44.40
CA GLU A 342 33.55 -16.63 -44.42
C GLU A 342 32.48 -16.78 -45.51
N GLN A 343 32.86 -17.18 -46.72
CA GLN A 343 31.91 -17.45 -47.80
C GLN A 343 30.93 -18.58 -47.44
N LYS A 344 31.41 -19.63 -46.77
CA LYS A 344 30.57 -20.74 -46.32
C LYS A 344 29.57 -20.29 -45.24
N SER A 345 30.01 -19.47 -44.28
CA SER A 345 29.14 -18.92 -43.23
C SER A 345 28.09 -17.94 -43.78
N GLU A 346 28.46 -17.13 -44.78
CA GLU A 346 27.53 -16.23 -45.48
C GLU A 346 26.47 -17.04 -46.25
N LEU A 347 26.87 -18.10 -46.94
CA LEU A 347 25.96 -19.02 -47.61
C LEU A 347 25.04 -19.73 -46.61
N GLU A 348 25.54 -20.15 -45.45
CA GLU A 348 24.73 -20.76 -44.40
C GLU A 348 23.70 -19.78 -43.82
N ARG A 349 24.06 -18.51 -43.63
CA ARG A 349 23.11 -17.44 -43.26
C ARG A 349 22.05 -17.22 -44.31
N GLN A 350 22.42 -17.25 -45.59
CA GLN A 350 21.47 -17.10 -46.70
C GLN A 350 20.52 -18.30 -46.79
N MET A 351 21.04 -19.52 -46.61
CA MET A 351 20.24 -20.75 -46.55
C MET A 351 19.25 -20.70 -45.38
N LYS A 352 19.69 -20.25 -44.20
CA LYS A 352 18.82 -20.13 -43.03
C LYS A 352 17.72 -19.09 -43.22
N LYS A 353 18.02 -17.95 -43.86
CA LYS A 353 16.99 -16.96 -44.24
C LYS A 353 15.99 -17.54 -45.24
N MET A 354 16.47 -18.25 -46.26
CA MET A 354 15.61 -18.94 -47.24
C MET A 354 14.73 -20.01 -46.58
N GLU A 355 15.23 -20.71 -45.57
CA GLU A 355 14.49 -21.70 -44.79
C GLU A 355 13.44 -21.04 -43.88
N GLU A 356 13.78 -19.93 -43.23
CA GLU A 356 12.84 -19.11 -42.43
C GLU A 356 11.71 -18.52 -43.30
N ASP A 357 12.02 -18.06 -44.51
CA ASP A 357 11.02 -17.54 -45.45
C ASP A 357 10.11 -18.66 -45.98
N LYS A 358 10.66 -19.85 -46.25
CA LYS A 358 9.89 -21.03 -46.68
C LYS A 358 8.97 -21.56 -45.57
N ALA A 359 9.43 -21.54 -44.31
CA ALA A 359 8.61 -21.88 -43.15
C ALA A 359 7.47 -20.86 -42.93
N ARG A 360 7.67 -19.58 -43.29
CA ARG A 360 6.59 -18.57 -43.28
C ARG A 360 5.55 -18.81 -44.38
N GLU A 361 5.97 -19.23 -45.57
CA GLU A 361 5.07 -19.58 -46.67
C GLU A 361 4.26 -20.87 -46.41
N GLU A 362 4.87 -21.88 -45.77
CA GLU A 362 4.17 -23.11 -45.38
C GLU A 362 3.10 -22.85 -44.32
N ASN A 363 3.40 -22.03 -43.30
CA ASN A 363 2.41 -21.61 -42.29
C ASN A 363 1.25 -20.79 -42.89
N ALA A 364 1.46 -20.06 -44.00
CA ALA A 364 0.42 -19.29 -44.66
C ALA A 364 -0.52 -20.15 -45.54
N ASN A 365 -0.09 -21.35 -45.93
CA ASN A 365 -0.89 -22.28 -46.73
C ASN A 365 -1.73 -23.26 -45.89
N GLU A 366 -1.33 -23.54 -44.64
CA GLU A 366 -2.14 -24.39 -43.73
C GLU A 366 -3.42 -23.69 -43.22
N ASP A 367 -3.46 -22.35 -43.22
CA ASP A 367 -4.61 -21.56 -42.75
C ASP A 367 -5.75 -21.42 -43.79
N LYS A 368 -5.63 -22.03 -44.97
CA LYS A 368 -6.64 -21.96 -46.06
C LYS A 368 -7.56 -23.17 -46.21
N ASP A 369 -7.30 -24.28 -45.52
CA ASP A 369 -8.04 -25.54 -45.74
C ASP A 369 -9.11 -25.87 -44.69
N LYS A 370 -9.43 -24.95 -43.78
CA LYS A 370 -10.53 -25.12 -42.83
C LYS A 370 -11.32 -23.83 -42.65
N THR A 371 -12.41 -23.71 -43.42
CA THR A 371 -13.77 -23.34 -42.97
C THR A 371 -14.55 -22.47 -43.98
N SER A 372 -15.68 -23.00 -44.39
CA SER A 372 -16.91 -22.30 -44.79
C SER A 372 -18.05 -23.34 -44.72
N PRO A 373 -19.33 -22.98 -44.50
CA PRO A 373 -19.96 -21.68 -44.80
C PRO A 373 -20.96 -21.14 -43.73
N LEU A 374 -21.56 -19.98 -44.04
CA LEU A 374 -22.82 -19.37 -43.50
C LEU A 374 -22.68 -18.54 -42.20
N SER A 375 -23.20 -17.31 -42.03
CA SER A 375 -24.18 -16.47 -42.77
C SER A 375 -23.93 -14.97 -42.49
N ARG A 376 -24.44 -14.10 -43.38
CA ARG A 376 -24.36 -12.61 -43.41
C ARG A 376 -25.68 -11.98 -42.83
N PRO A 377 -25.91 -10.64 -42.83
CA PRO A 377 -25.53 -9.51 -41.94
C PRO A 377 -26.78 -8.89 -41.19
N PRO A 378 -26.83 -7.64 -40.64
CA PRO A 378 -26.70 -6.32 -41.33
C PRO A 378 -25.93 -5.17 -40.60
N SER A 379 -25.43 -4.19 -41.39
CA SER A 379 -25.34 -2.69 -41.26
C SER A 379 -25.38 -1.99 -39.88
N ALA A 380 -24.79 -0.82 -39.58
CA ALA A 380 -23.96 0.23 -40.23
C ALA A 380 -23.53 1.23 -39.10
N LYS A 381 -22.36 1.89 -39.14
CA LYS A 381 -22.14 3.34 -39.46
C LYS A 381 -20.65 3.67 -39.18
N LEU A 382 -19.88 4.18 -40.16
CA LEU A 382 -19.46 5.60 -40.36
C LEU A 382 -18.21 5.96 -39.49
N VAL A 383 -17.08 6.55 -39.91
CA VAL A 383 -16.68 7.60 -40.87
C VAL A 383 -15.15 7.45 -41.14
N LYS A 384 -14.70 7.26 -42.39
CA LYS A 384 -13.85 8.14 -43.27
C LYS A 384 -12.57 8.77 -42.64
N THR A 385 -11.41 8.92 -43.29
CA THR A 385 -10.82 8.58 -44.60
C THR A 385 -9.38 9.12 -44.59
N SER A 386 -8.39 8.36 -45.07
CA SER A 386 -7.11 8.87 -45.63
C SER A 386 -7.38 9.56 -46.99
N PRO A 387 -6.47 10.32 -47.66
CA PRO A 387 -5.19 9.79 -48.16
C PRO A 387 -4.04 10.81 -48.38
N MET A 388 -2.88 10.27 -48.76
CA MET A 388 -1.69 11.00 -49.22
C MET A 388 -1.85 11.60 -50.62
N SER A 389 -1.12 12.70 -50.89
CA SER A 389 -0.62 13.01 -52.24
C SER A 389 0.63 13.89 -52.19
N ASN A 390 1.66 13.49 -52.94
CA ASN A 390 2.88 14.25 -53.23
C ASN A 390 2.61 15.20 -54.40
N HIS A 391 3.07 16.45 -54.36
CA HIS A 391 3.57 17.16 -55.54
C HIS A 391 4.52 18.32 -55.15
N LYS A 392 5.66 18.36 -55.83
CA LYS A 392 6.71 19.41 -55.81
C LYS A 392 6.15 20.77 -56.28
N ILE A 393 6.69 21.88 -55.76
CA ILE A 393 7.04 23.12 -56.50
C ILE A 393 8.07 23.95 -55.68
N LEU A 394 9.04 24.48 -56.42
CA LEU A 394 10.04 25.56 -56.23
C LEU A 394 9.61 26.73 -55.31
N ALA A 395 10.42 27.70 -54.87
CA ALA A 395 11.85 27.99 -54.69
C ALA A 395 11.87 29.44 -54.14
N ASN A 396 12.90 29.77 -53.34
CA ASN A 396 13.49 31.10 -53.11
C ASN A 396 12.61 32.28 -52.61
N VAL A 397 13.12 33.03 -51.62
CA VAL A 397 13.82 34.33 -51.82
C VAL A 397 14.07 35.02 -50.47
N SER A 398 15.37 35.29 -50.23
CA SER A 398 16.01 36.42 -49.51
C SER A 398 15.78 36.73 -48.02
N GLY A 399 16.91 36.80 -47.28
CA GLY A 399 17.09 37.63 -46.07
C GLY A 399 17.30 39.11 -46.42
N PRO A 400 18.10 39.92 -45.67
CA PRO A 400 18.77 39.71 -44.38
C PRO A 400 18.67 40.92 -43.39
N VAL A 401 19.48 40.88 -42.31
CA VAL A 401 20.15 41.99 -41.58
C VAL A 401 19.67 42.33 -40.14
N ARG A 402 20.49 41.88 -39.18
CA ARG A 402 21.05 42.51 -37.96
C ARG A 402 20.38 43.78 -37.38
N SER A 403 20.17 43.79 -36.06
CA SER A 403 21.11 44.39 -35.07
C SER A 403 20.55 44.45 -33.64
N LEU A 404 21.32 43.87 -32.70
CA LEU A 404 21.65 44.29 -31.31
C LEU A 404 20.62 45.03 -30.44
N HIS A 405 20.27 44.45 -29.28
CA HIS A 405 20.72 44.93 -27.95
C HIS A 405 20.18 44.04 -26.80
N LEU A 406 21.07 43.69 -25.86
CA LEU A 406 20.78 43.27 -24.46
C LEU A 406 20.93 44.51 -23.55
N PRO A 407 20.60 44.54 -22.22
CA PRO A 407 20.33 43.43 -21.26
C PRO A 407 19.26 43.70 -20.13
N MET A 408 19.11 42.70 -19.21
CA MET A 408 18.54 42.72 -17.82
C MET A 408 17.03 43.07 -17.65
N ASN A 409 16.20 42.49 -16.77
CA ASN A 409 16.38 41.67 -15.56
C ASN A 409 15.08 40.87 -15.22
N GLU A 410 15.25 39.80 -14.45
CA GLU A 410 14.31 39.12 -13.52
C GLU A 410 13.05 38.33 -13.94
N SER A 411 13.10 37.06 -13.51
CA SER A 411 12.10 36.27 -12.76
C SER A 411 11.15 35.29 -13.46
N ASN A 412 11.25 34.06 -12.92
CA ASN A 412 10.32 32.92 -12.89
C ASN A 412 10.27 31.89 -14.05
N ARG A 413 10.87 30.73 -13.71
CA ARG A 413 10.31 29.37 -13.79
C ARG A 413 10.26 28.65 -15.15
N ALA A 414 10.67 27.38 -15.09
CA ALA A 414 10.57 26.31 -16.08
C ALA A 414 11.66 26.24 -17.16
N ARG A 415 12.44 25.14 -17.14
CA ARG A 415 12.42 24.04 -18.14
C ARG A 415 13.67 23.17 -17.94
N SER A 416 13.47 21.87 -17.74
CA SER A 416 13.46 20.89 -18.83
C SER A 416 14.84 20.70 -19.45
N ILE A 417 15.43 19.58 -19.04
CA ILE A 417 16.25 18.64 -19.81
C ILE A 417 16.28 18.94 -21.32
N PRO A 418 17.47 19.10 -21.92
CA PRO A 418 17.66 18.96 -23.35
C PRO A 418 18.02 17.51 -23.72
N ASN A 419 17.30 17.00 -24.72
CA ASN A 419 17.66 15.83 -25.53
C ASN A 419 18.77 16.17 -26.53
N ASP A 420 19.62 15.18 -26.81
CA ASP A 420 20.10 14.70 -28.13
C ASP A 420 21.30 13.76 -27.88
N LEU A 421 21.49 12.55 -28.46
CA LEU A 421 20.93 11.87 -29.63
C LEU A 421 21.17 10.35 -29.54
N ASN A 422 20.13 9.59 -29.90
CA ASN A 422 20.04 8.31 -30.62
C ASN A 422 21.27 7.43 -30.94
N GLN A 423 21.18 6.16 -30.51
CA GLN A 423 21.25 4.89 -31.29
C GLN A 423 21.23 3.75 -30.23
N VAL A 424 20.30 2.79 -30.17
CA VAL A 424 20.03 1.69 -31.12
C VAL A 424 18.66 1.06 -30.77
N GLU A 425 18.03 0.51 -31.80
CA GLU A 425 16.69 -0.05 -31.94
C GLU A 425 16.30 -1.17 -30.95
N ASN A 426 15.02 -1.12 -30.57
CA ASN A 426 14.23 -2.22 -30.02
C ASN A 426 13.76 -3.15 -31.15
N ILE A 427 13.81 -4.46 -30.92
CA ILE A 427 12.82 -5.39 -31.49
C ILE A 427 12.31 -6.32 -30.38
N SER A 428 11.05 -6.11 -30.03
CA SER A 428 10.15 -7.02 -29.36
C SER A 428 9.85 -8.26 -30.19
N SER A 429 9.72 -9.45 -29.58
CA SER A 429 8.48 -10.24 -29.63
C SER A 429 8.63 -11.63 -29.02
N GLU A 430 7.63 -11.98 -28.21
CA GLU A 430 7.31 -13.31 -27.70
C GLU A 430 6.94 -14.29 -28.84
N LYS A 431 7.23 -15.58 -28.66
CA LYS A 431 6.25 -16.69 -28.72
C LYS A 431 6.89 -18.05 -28.43
N ARG A 432 6.18 -18.83 -27.62
CA ARG A 432 6.43 -20.24 -27.26
C ARG A 432 6.28 -21.17 -28.47
N SER A 433 6.97 -22.32 -28.42
CA SER A 433 6.37 -23.69 -28.42
C SER A 433 7.02 -24.73 -29.36
N LEU A 434 7.34 -25.88 -28.74
CA LEU A 434 7.18 -27.27 -29.22
C LEU A 434 8.22 -27.94 -30.15
N SER A 435 9.12 -28.68 -29.50
CA SER A 435 9.28 -30.16 -29.53
C SER A 435 9.04 -30.99 -30.82
N SER A 436 10.13 -31.67 -31.21
CA SER A 436 10.29 -33.12 -31.54
C SER A 436 9.61 -33.77 -32.75
N SER A 437 10.42 -34.55 -33.48
CA SER A 437 10.28 -36.00 -33.87
C SER A 437 10.94 -36.24 -35.24
N ALA A 438 11.49 -37.39 -35.63
CA ALA A 438 11.19 -38.81 -35.37
C ALA A 438 12.44 -39.67 -35.78
N LEU A 439 12.62 -40.99 -35.60
CA LEU A 439 11.83 -42.21 -35.37
C LEU A 439 12.76 -43.18 -34.57
N ASN A 440 12.38 -44.02 -33.60
CA ASN A 440 11.25 -44.93 -33.31
C ASN A 440 11.41 -46.37 -33.84
N GLY A 441 11.32 -47.34 -32.91
CA GLY A 441 11.00 -48.75 -33.11
C GLY A 441 11.94 -49.72 -32.37
N MET A 442 11.55 -50.71 -31.56
CA MET A 442 10.28 -51.12 -30.95
C MET A 442 10.59 -52.38 -30.09
N ARG A 443 10.10 -52.48 -28.84
CA ARG A 443 9.17 -53.52 -28.34
C ARG A 443 9.12 -53.60 -26.80
N LYS A 444 7.88 -53.71 -26.32
CA LYS A 444 7.42 -53.86 -24.94
C LYS A 444 7.49 -55.32 -24.48
N ASN A 445 7.64 -55.55 -23.18
CA ASN A 445 6.68 -56.37 -22.43
C ASN A 445 6.65 -55.95 -20.95
N SER A 446 5.48 -56.06 -20.35
CA SER A 446 5.03 -55.38 -19.13
C SER A 446 4.47 -56.37 -18.11
N GLN A 447 4.39 -55.90 -16.85
CA GLN A 447 3.63 -56.40 -15.67
C GLN A 447 4.35 -57.48 -14.85
N SER A 448 4.41 -57.43 -13.51
CA SER A 448 3.42 -56.95 -12.53
C SER A 448 4.03 -56.60 -11.14
N ASN A 449 3.54 -55.53 -10.51
CA ASN A 449 3.53 -55.25 -9.04
C ASN A 449 2.36 -56.06 -8.37
N PRO A 450 2.05 -56.04 -7.03
CA PRO A 450 2.40 -55.05 -5.98
C PRO A 450 2.53 -55.54 -4.49
N LEU A 451 2.69 -54.56 -3.56
CA LEU A 451 2.25 -54.45 -2.13
C LEU A 451 3.21 -54.74 -0.93
N ILE A 452 3.75 -53.64 -0.34
CA ILE A 452 3.67 -53.07 1.06
C ILE A 452 3.00 -54.01 2.13
N PRO A 453 3.37 -54.07 3.46
CA PRO A 453 3.66 -52.86 4.26
C PRO A 453 4.49 -52.89 5.60
N ILE A 454 4.83 -51.66 6.05
CA ILE A 454 4.89 -51.11 7.45
C ILE A 454 6.22 -51.10 8.27
N ASN A 455 6.65 -49.85 8.54
CA ASN A 455 7.20 -49.14 9.73
C ASN A 455 8.30 -49.69 10.67
N SER A 456 9.20 -48.74 10.98
CA SER A 456 10.18 -48.58 12.09
C SER A 456 9.56 -48.70 13.50
N PRO A 457 10.29 -48.77 14.65
CA PRO A 457 11.42 -47.89 15.10
C PRO A 457 12.42 -48.61 16.08
N PRO A 458 13.12 -47.99 17.08
CA PRO A 458 13.92 -46.75 17.16
C PRO A 458 15.39 -46.97 17.67
N VAL A 459 16.18 -45.88 17.72
CA VAL A 459 17.51 -45.77 18.38
C VAL A 459 17.39 -45.19 19.79
N LYS A 460 18.14 -45.72 20.77
CA LYS A 460 18.55 -45.05 22.02
C LYS A 460 20.00 -45.39 22.40
N GLU A 461 20.63 -44.42 23.04
CA GLU A 461 22.04 -44.27 23.46
C GLU A 461 22.52 -45.29 24.51
N ALA A 462 23.83 -45.64 24.50
CA ALA A 462 24.72 -45.59 25.68
C ALA A 462 26.17 -46.10 25.39
N GLN A 463 27.11 -45.22 25.71
CA GLN A 463 28.53 -45.30 26.15
C GLN A 463 29.30 -46.65 26.28
N ALA A 464 30.56 -46.57 25.81
CA ALA A 464 31.84 -47.11 26.36
C ALA A 464 32.00 -48.66 26.46
N THR A 465 33.10 -49.36 26.14
CA THR A 465 34.55 -49.13 26.26
C THR A 465 35.36 -50.15 25.41
N THR A 466 36.54 -49.74 24.91
CA THR A 466 37.81 -50.51 24.76
C THR A 466 37.87 -51.90 24.06
N ASN A 467 38.56 -51.98 22.91
CA ASN A 467 39.80 -52.76 22.64
C ASN A 467 39.97 -53.24 21.17
N GLU A 468 41.09 -52.83 20.57
CA GLU A 468 41.95 -53.38 19.49
C GLU A 468 41.47 -54.28 18.31
N PRO A 469 42.21 -54.27 17.17
CA PRO A 469 41.70 -54.59 15.84
C PRO A 469 41.95 -56.05 15.38
N ALA A 470 40.98 -56.64 14.69
CA ALA A 470 41.13 -57.92 14.00
C ALA A 470 41.14 -57.76 12.47
N SER A 471 42.16 -58.38 11.86
CA SER A 471 42.52 -58.48 10.44
C SER A 471 41.38 -58.84 9.48
N LYS A 472 41.27 -58.11 8.35
CA LYS A 472 40.48 -58.51 7.18
C LYS A 472 41.22 -59.58 6.35
N LYS A 473 40.57 -60.73 6.16
CA LYS A 473 40.98 -61.86 5.31
C LYS A 473 40.86 -61.50 3.82
N MET A 474 41.87 -61.87 3.01
CA MET A 474 41.74 -61.99 1.56
C MET A 474 41.00 -63.29 1.18
N ALA A 475 40.25 -63.25 0.08
CA ALA A 475 39.47 -64.37 -0.47
C ALA A 475 40.36 -65.46 -1.07
N SER A 476 39.98 -66.73 -0.90
CA SER A 476 40.64 -67.92 -1.46
C SER A 476 40.19 -68.20 -2.90
N LEU A 477 41.13 -68.55 -3.80
CA LEU A 477 40.82 -69.01 -5.16
C LEU A 477 40.07 -70.35 -5.16
N THR A 478 39.21 -70.53 -6.16
CA THR A 478 38.36 -71.73 -6.33
C THR A 478 39.10 -72.89 -6.99
N GLN A 479 38.61 -74.11 -6.79
CA GLN A 479 39.25 -75.35 -7.22
C GLN A 479 39.42 -75.47 -8.75
N ASP A 480 38.56 -74.83 -9.53
CA ASP A 480 38.69 -74.77 -10.99
C ASP A 480 39.83 -73.85 -11.44
N GLN A 481 40.16 -72.82 -10.64
CA GLN A 481 41.30 -71.93 -10.90
C GLN A 481 42.64 -72.61 -10.57
N LEU A 482 42.66 -73.58 -9.65
CA LEU A 482 43.84 -74.42 -9.37
C LEU A 482 44.05 -75.50 -10.43
N LYS A 483 42.97 -75.99 -11.06
CA LYS A 483 43.04 -77.02 -12.11
C LYS A 483 43.53 -76.48 -13.45
N ALA A 484 43.13 -75.26 -13.82
CA ALA A 484 43.61 -74.59 -15.03
C ALA A 484 45.11 -74.25 -15.00
N LEU A 485 45.73 -74.16 -13.82
CA LEU A 485 47.17 -73.92 -13.65
C LEU A 485 48.02 -75.19 -13.67
N SER A 486 47.40 -76.38 -13.66
CA SER A 486 48.09 -77.69 -13.60
C SER A 486 48.07 -78.50 -14.89
N ASP A 487 47.27 -78.09 -15.89
CA ASP A 487 47.29 -78.72 -17.22
C ASP A 487 48.50 -78.25 -18.02
N LEU A 488 49.31 -79.21 -18.52
CA LEU A 488 50.45 -78.91 -19.39
C LEU A 488 49.96 -78.24 -20.67
N THR A 489 50.46 -77.05 -20.96
CA THR A 489 50.24 -76.41 -22.26
C THR A 489 50.86 -77.26 -23.38
N PRO A 490 50.27 -77.29 -24.58
CA PRO A 490 50.81 -78.05 -25.72
C PRO A 490 52.26 -77.67 -26.06
N GLU A 491 52.69 -76.45 -25.72
CA GLU A 491 54.08 -75.99 -25.82
C GLU A 491 55.03 -76.70 -24.84
N LEU A 492 54.58 -77.05 -23.63
CA LEU A 492 55.35 -77.83 -22.65
C LEU A 492 55.46 -79.31 -23.03
N GLU A 493 54.44 -79.87 -23.69
CA GLU A 493 54.44 -81.25 -24.18
C GLU A 493 55.40 -81.42 -25.38
N VAL A 494 55.42 -80.45 -26.30
CA VAL A 494 56.39 -80.39 -27.41
C VAL A 494 57.81 -80.23 -26.88
N ARG A 495 58.03 -79.41 -25.86
CA ARG A 495 59.34 -79.24 -25.21
C ARG A 495 59.79 -80.54 -24.51
N LYS A 496 58.88 -81.29 -23.88
CA LYS A 496 59.18 -82.59 -23.27
C LYS A 496 59.54 -83.64 -24.32
N SER A 497 58.78 -83.72 -25.41
CA SER A 497 59.07 -84.61 -26.53
C SER A 497 60.40 -84.28 -27.23
N LEU A 498 60.74 -82.99 -27.38
CA LEU A 498 62.04 -82.54 -27.92
C LEU A 498 63.20 -82.92 -27.00
N LEU A 499 63.02 -82.81 -25.68
CA LEU A 499 64.03 -83.22 -24.69
C LEU A 499 64.20 -84.75 -24.65
N ASP A 500 63.14 -85.53 -24.85
CA ASP A 500 63.20 -86.99 -24.94
C ASP A 500 63.84 -87.46 -26.26
N CYS A 501 63.60 -86.77 -27.39
CA CYS A 501 64.33 -87.01 -28.65
C CYS A 501 65.82 -86.65 -28.53
N ALA A 502 66.17 -85.52 -27.91
CA ALA A 502 67.55 -85.13 -27.67
C ALA A 502 68.29 -86.07 -26.71
N ARG A 503 67.57 -86.70 -25.77
CA ARG A 503 68.13 -87.69 -24.83
C ARG A 503 68.38 -89.04 -25.52
N ALA A 504 67.56 -89.43 -26.49
CA ALA A 504 67.76 -90.64 -27.30
C ALA A 504 68.95 -90.52 -28.28
N GLU A 505 69.23 -89.34 -28.83
CA GLU A 505 70.40 -89.11 -29.69
C GLU A 505 71.74 -89.23 -28.91
N LEU A 506 71.73 -89.03 -27.59
CA LEU A 506 72.93 -89.09 -26.75
C LEU A 506 73.43 -90.53 -26.48
N GLU A 507 72.60 -91.55 -26.69
CA GLU A 507 72.94 -92.97 -26.41
C GLU A 507 73.67 -93.69 -27.56
N SER A 508 73.91 -93.03 -28.69
CA SER A 508 74.48 -93.66 -29.91
C SER A 508 75.86 -93.11 -30.37
N PHE A 509 76.68 -92.59 -29.44
CA PHE A 509 78.05 -92.14 -29.77
C PHE A 509 79.13 -93.18 -29.44
N SER A 510 79.74 -93.75 -30.48
CA SER A 510 80.98 -94.53 -30.42
C SER A 510 82.16 -93.67 -29.92
N LEU A 511 82.92 -94.18 -28.96
CA LEU A 511 84.04 -93.50 -28.28
C LEU A 511 85.40 -93.63 -28.98
N VAL A 512 85.45 -94.08 -30.24
CA VAL A 512 86.72 -94.20 -30.98
C VAL A 512 87.15 -92.82 -31.50
N GLY A 513 88.24 -92.28 -30.95
CA GLY A 513 88.87 -91.04 -31.44
C GLY A 513 88.80 -89.83 -30.49
N LYS A 514 88.51 -90.01 -29.19
CA LYS A 514 88.55 -88.89 -28.24
C LYS A 514 89.99 -88.59 -27.80
N ARG A 515 90.47 -87.40 -28.14
CA ARG A 515 91.62 -86.75 -27.49
C ARG A 515 91.30 -86.68 -26.00
N LEU A 516 92.17 -87.22 -25.15
CA LEU A 516 92.11 -87.00 -23.71
C LEU A 516 92.25 -85.50 -23.50
N VAL A 517 91.15 -84.89 -23.07
CA VAL A 517 91.08 -83.49 -22.65
C VAL A 517 92.12 -83.33 -21.54
N SER A 518 93.11 -82.48 -21.74
CA SER A 518 94.11 -82.24 -20.69
C SER A 518 93.42 -81.70 -19.45
N GLU A 519 94.00 -81.90 -18.26
CA GLU A 519 93.42 -81.41 -17.00
C GLU A 519 93.10 -79.91 -17.04
N THR A 520 93.88 -79.15 -17.82
CA THR A 520 93.63 -77.74 -18.14
C THR A 520 92.42 -77.51 -19.05
N GLU A 521 92.20 -78.35 -20.09
CA GLU A 521 91.03 -78.25 -20.97
C GLU A 521 89.75 -78.71 -20.24
N TRP A 522 89.85 -79.62 -19.26
CA TRP A 522 88.72 -80.06 -18.43
C TRP A 522 88.32 -78.99 -17.41
N GLN A 523 89.29 -78.32 -16.78
CA GLN A 523 89.04 -77.18 -15.89
C GLN A 523 88.37 -76.03 -16.64
N LEU A 524 88.81 -75.71 -17.87
CA LEU A 524 88.16 -74.71 -18.70
C LEU A 524 86.72 -75.10 -19.08
N LEU A 525 86.47 -76.39 -19.36
CA LEU A 525 85.12 -76.87 -19.68
C LEU A 525 84.20 -76.86 -18.45
N GLU A 526 84.71 -77.19 -17.27
CA GLU A 526 83.98 -77.14 -16.00
C GLU A 526 83.67 -75.69 -15.60
N GLU A 527 84.61 -74.79 -15.83
CA GLU A 527 84.43 -73.35 -15.68
C GLU A 527 83.42 -72.80 -16.70
N GLU A 528 83.45 -73.26 -17.95
CA GLU A 528 82.46 -72.92 -18.97
C GLU A 528 81.06 -73.46 -18.65
N LEU A 529 80.94 -74.68 -18.12
CA LEU A 529 79.65 -75.25 -17.68
C LEU A 529 79.10 -74.52 -16.45
N LYS A 530 79.98 -74.12 -15.52
CA LYS A 530 79.60 -73.29 -14.37
C LYS A 530 79.14 -71.90 -14.84
N ASN A 531 79.87 -71.28 -15.77
CA ASN A 531 79.49 -70.02 -16.40
C ASN A 531 78.18 -70.13 -17.19
N ALA A 532 77.93 -71.24 -17.89
CA ALA A 532 76.69 -71.48 -18.61
C ALA A 532 75.50 -71.67 -17.65
N ARG A 533 75.71 -72.38 -16.54
CA ARG A 533 74.70 -72.56 -15.49
C ARG A 533 74.40 -71.24 -14.76
N GLU A 534 75.40 -70.41 -14.52
CA GLU A 534 75.20 -69.06 -13.96
C GLU A 534 74.43 -68.16 -14.94
N LYS A 535 74.71 -68.22 -16.24
CA LYS A 535 73.97 -67.49 -17.28
C LYS A 535 72.53 -67.98 -17.47
N LEU A 536 72.26 -69.28 -17.30
CA LEU A 536 70.92 -69.88 -17.37
C LEU A 536 70.09 -69.69 -16.08
N GLY A 537 70.76 -69.50 -14.93
CA GLY A 537 70.13 -69.24 -13.63
C GLY A 537 69.83 -67.77 -13.36
N GLN A 538 70.35 -66.85 -14.18
CA GLN A 538 69.99 -65.45 -14.13
C GLN A 538 68.56 -65.27 -14.66
N SER A 539 67.68 -64.73 -13.81
CA SER A 539 66.33 -64.34 -14.21
C SER A 539 66.42 -63.37 -15.38
N CYS A 540 65.74 -63.69 -16.48
CA CYS A 540 65.77 -62.85 -17.68
C CYS A 540 65.33 -61.42 -17.33
N GLU A 541 66.27 -60.47 -17.40
CA GLU A 541 66.04 -59.06 -17.03
C GLU A 541 64.92 -58.44 -17.87
N MET A 542 64.77 -58.86 -19.12
CA MET A 542 63.68 -58.45 -20.00
C MET A 542 62.32 -58.93 -19.50
N CYS A 543 62.22 -60.20 -19.06
CA CYS A 543 60.98 -60.73 -18.50
C CYS A 543 60.61 -60.05 -17.19
N CYS A 544 61.58 -59.80 -16.31
CA CYS A 544 61.36 -59.05 -15.07
C CYS A 544 60.90 -57.60 -15.35
N ASN A 545 61.43 -56.97 -16.40
CA ASN A 545 61.00 -55.64 -16.82
C ASN A 545 59.56 -55.64 -17.35
N TYR A 546 59.20 -56.59 -18.23
CA TYR A 546 57.83 -56.72 -18.71
C TYR A 546 56.83 -57.05 -17.60
N GLU A 547 57.20 -57.90 -16.64
CA GLU A 547 56.37 -58.19 -15.47
C GLU A 547 56.18 -56.94 -14.60
N LEU A 548 57.24 -56.16 -14.38
CA LEU A 548 57.14 -54.89 -13.66
C LEU A 548 56.25 -53.87 -14.40
N GLN A 549 56.38 -53.77 -15.73
CA GLN A 549 55.51 -52.92 -16.56
C GLN A 549 54.05 -53.38 -16.49
N LEU A 550 53.79 -54.69 -16.56
CA LEU A 550 52.44 -55.25 -16.46
C LEU A 550 51.83 -54.95 -15.08
N GLN A 551 52.58 -55.15 -13.99
CA GLN A 551 52.14 -54.80 -12.64
C GLN A 551 51.90 -53.29 -12.47
N GLN A 552 52.69 -52.44 -13.14
CA GLN A 552 52.44 -50.99 -13.15
C GLN A 552 51.15 -50.64 -13.91
N VAL A 553 50.89 -51.28 -15.05
CA VAL A 553 49.65 -51.08 -15.82
C VAL A 553 48.44 -51.58 -15.04
N GLN A 554 48.51 -52.75 -14.42
CA GLN A 554 47.45 -53.28 -13.56
C GLN A 554 47.17 -52.37 -12.36
N ARG A 555 48.20 -51.86 -11.69
CA ARG A 555 48.02 -50.87 -10.60
C ARG A 555 47.34 -49.59 -11.09
N LYS A 556 47.76 -49.06 -12.24
CA LYS A 556 47.13 -47.89 -12.87
C LYS A 556 45.68 -48.16 -13.25
N GLU A 557 45.37 -49.35 -13.72
CA GLU A 557 44.02 -49.75 -14.12
C GLU A 557 43.07 -49.82 -12.91
N VAL A 558 43.51 -50.41 -11.80
CA VAL A 558 42.76 -50.40 -10.53
C VAL A 558 42.59 -48.98 -9.99
N GLU A 559 43.65 -48.16 -10.04
CA GLU A 559 43.58 -46.75 -9.63
C GLU A 559 42.57 -45.96 -10.49
N GLN A 560 42.52 -46.20 -11.80
CA GLN A 560 41.53 -45.55 -12.67
C GLN A 560 40.11 -46.07 -12.41
N ARG A 561 39.93 -47.37 -12.15
CA ARG A 561 38.62 -47.93 -11.77
C ARG A 561 38.11 -47.32 -10.47
N THR A 562 38.93 -47.26 -9.44
CA THR A 562 38.54 -46.65 -8.16
C THR A 562 38.22 -45.15 -8.32
N LYS A 563 38.96 -44.42 -9.16
CA LYS A 563 38.62 -43.03 -9.51
C LYS A 563 37.29 -42.95 -10.26
N ALA A 564 37.03 -43.84 -11.20
CA ALA A 564 35.77 -43.90 -11.94
C ALA A 564 34.58 -44.16 -11.00
N GLU A 565 34.69 -45.13 -10.09
CA GLU A 565 33.67 -45.41 -9.07
C GLU A 565 33.43 -44.21 -8.15
N GLN A 566 34.48 -43.50 -7.71
CA GLN A 566 34.34 -42.27 -6.94
C GLN A 566 33.62 -41.16 -7.73
N THR A 567 33.96 -40.98 -9.02
CA THR A 567 33.28 -40.01 -9.87
C THR A 567 31.82 -40.39 -10.14
N GLU A 568 31.52 -41.68 -10.25
CA GLU A 568 30.15 -42.16 -10.43
C GLU A 568 29.31 -41.93 -9.17
N GLN A 569 29.88 -42.23 -8.00
CA GLN A 569 29.21 -41.98 -6.72
C GLN A 569 28.91 -40.50 -6.51
N THR A 570 29.88 -39.62 -6.77
CA THR A 570 29.68 -38.16 -6.69
C THR A 570 28.63 -37.67 -7.70
N LEU A 571 28.59 -38.22 -8.92
CA LEU A 571 27.53 -37.92 -9.89
C LEU A 571 26.15 -38.36 -9.40
N ILE A 572 26.03 -39.51 -8.73
CA ILE A 572 24.77 -39.97 -8.14
C ILE A 572 24.31 -39.01 -7.04
N ASP A 573 25.22 -38.57 -6.18
CA ASP A 573 24.91 -37.65 -5.09
C ASP A 573 24.48 -36.28 -5.63
N TYR A 574 25.17 -35.74 -6.64
CA TYR A 574 24.74 -34.52 -7.33
C TYR A 574 23.38 -34.66 -8.03
N LYS A 575 23.06 -35.83 -8.60
CA LYS A 575 21.72 -36.08 -9.17
C LYS A 575 20.64 -36.04 -8.09
N LYS A 576 20.90 -36.60 -6.90
CA LYS A 576 19.96 -36.55 -5.76
C LYS A 576 19.79 -35.13 -5.24
N ASP A 577 20.88 -34.37 -5.10
CA ASP A 577 20.82 -32.96 -4.70
C ASP A 577 20.01 -32.13 -5.71
N LEU A 578 20.26 -32.32 -7.02
CA LEU A 578 19.51 -31.65 -8.07
C LEU A 578 18.02 -31.99 -8.04
N GLN A 579 17.66 -33.24 -7.72
CA GLN A 579 16.27 -33.65 -7.59
C GLN A 579 15.60 -32.99 -6.38
N ARG A 580 16.26 -32.98 -5.22
CA ARG A 580 15.77 -32.29 -4.02
C ARG A 580 15.56 -30.79 -4.27
N GLU A 581 16.49 -30.15 -4.97
CA GLU A 581 16.39 -28.74 -5.31
C GLU A 581 15.24 -28.46 -6.28
N LYS A 582 14.96 -29.36 -7.24
CA LYS A 582 13.79 -29.24 -8.12
C LYS A 582 12.47 -29.34 -7.36
N GLU A 583 12.38 -30.31 -6.45
CA GLU A 583 11.20 -30.50 -5.59
C GLU A 583 10.99 -29.29 -4.68
N TYR A 584 12.05 -28.78 -4.06
CA TYR A 584 12.00 -27.57 -3.24
C TYR A 584 11.54 -26.35 -4.04
N ARG A 585 12.07 -26.13 -5.25
CA ARG A 585 11.62 -25.02 -6.11
C ARG A 585 10.17 -25.16 -6.55
N GLN A 586 9.71 -26.38 -6.78
CA GLN A 586 8.31 -26.64 -7.11
C GLN A 586 7.40 -26.30 -5.92
N ASP A 587 7.71 -26.79 -4.72
CA ASP A 587 6.97 -26.50 -3.49
C ASP A 587 6.95 -24.99 -3.17
N MET A 588 8.08 -24.30 -3.32
CA MET A 588 8.13 -22.85 -3.17
C MET A 588 7.26 -22.13 -4.19
N LYS A 589 7.30 -22.56 -5.46
CA LYS A 589 6.46 -21.96 -6.51
C LYS A 589 4.97 -22.16 -6.19
N GLU A 590 4.57 -23.36 -5.80
CA GLU A 590 3.17 -23.66 -5.43
C GLU A 590 2.72 -22.77 -4.26
N LYS A 591 3.54 -22.60 -3.23
CA LYS A 591 3.26 -21.68 -2.12
C LYS A 591 3.16 -20.22 -2.55
N PHE A 592 4.04 -19.76 -3.44
CA PHE A 592 3.96 -18.40 -3.99
C PHE A 592 2.69 -18.20 -4.82
N ASP A 593 2.31 -19.18 -5.64
CA ASP A 593 1.08 -19.15 -6.43
C ASP A 593 -0.16 -19.15 -5.52
N GLU A 594 -0.17 -19.93 -4.43
CA GLU A 594 -1.24 -19.93 -3.42
C GLU A 594 -1.40 -18.56 -2.74
N VAL A 595 -0.30 -17.99 -2.23
CA VAL A 595 -0.31 -16.67 -1.58
C VAL A 595 -0.72 -15.57 -2.56
N SER A 596 -0.26 -15.64 -3.81
CA SER A 596 -0.65 -14.70 -4.86
C SER A 596 -2.16 -14.76 -5.12
N ASN A 597 -2.73 -15.96 -5.25
CA ASN A 597 -4.15 -16.16 -5.47
C ASN A 597 -4.99 -15.69 -4.29
N ASP A 598 -4.55 -15.92 -3.06
CA ASP A 598 -5.26 -15.47 -1.87
C ASP A 598 -5.19 -13.96 -1.67
N CYS A 599 -4.06 -13.34 -2.03
CA CYS A 599 -3.94 -11.89 -2.11
C CYS A 599 -4.88 -11.31 -3.16
N GLU A 600 -4.93 -11.91 -4.36
CA GLU A 600 -5.83 -11.50 -5.43
C GLU A 600 -7.30 -11.59 -4.99
N LYS A 601 -7.72 -12.68 -4.34
CA LYS A 601 -9.08 -12.81 -3.78
C LYS A 601 -9.38 -11.70 -2.78
N LYS A 602 -8.52 -11.47 -1.79
CA LYS A 602 -8.70 -10.40 -0.78
C LYS A 602 -8.81 -9.03 -1.45
N VAL A 603 -7.97 -8.74 -2.44
CA VAL A 603 -8.02 -7.49 -3.21
C VAL A 603 -9.36 -7.37 -3.94
N THR A 604 -9.84 -8.43 -4.60
CA THR A 604 -11.15 -8.39 -5.28
C THR A 604 -12.33 -8.21 -4.31
N GLU A 605 -12.26 -8.78 -3.11
CA GLU A 605 -13.28 -8.60 -2.06
C GLU A 605 -13.29 -7.16 -1.55
N LEU A 606 -12.12 -6.58 -1.28
CA LEU A 606 -12.01 -5.16 -0.90
C LEU A 606 -12.54 -4.22 -1.98
N PHE A 607 -12.28 -4.52 -3.26
CA PHE A 607 -12.83 -3.74 -4.37
C PHE A 607 -14.37 -3.82 -4.44
N LYS A 608 -14.97 -5.00 -4.23
CA LYS A 608 -16.43 -5.14 -4.16
C LYS A 608 -17.01 -4.35 -2.99
N MET A 609 -16.38 -4.45 -1.82
CA MET A 609 -16.81 -3.74 -0.62
C MET A 609 -16.72 -2.21 -0.81
N ARG A 610 -15.65 -1.72 -1.46
CA ARG A 610 -15.54 -0.31 -1.86
C ARG A 610 -16.70 0.10 -2.78
N ASP A 611 -17.02 -0.70 -3.80
CA ASP A 611 -18.09 -0.37 -4.75
C ASP A 611 -19.46 -0.29 -4.07
N GLU A 612 -19.72 -1.19 -3.12
CA GLU A 612 -20.93 -1.16 -2.28
C GLU A 612 -20.96 0.09 -1.40
N PHE A 613 -19.85 0.46 -0.75
CA PHE A 613 -19.77 1.69 0.03
C PHE A 613 -19.95 2.95 -0.84
N GLU A 614 -19.36 3.00 -2.02
CA GLU A 614 -19.49 4.14 -2.94
C GLU A 614 -20.93 4.30 -3.43
N LYS A 615 -21.61 3.19 -3.70
CA LYS A 615 -23.04 3.18 -4.04
C LYS A 615 -23.90 3.67 -2.87
N ASN A 616 -23.67 3.16 -1.66
CA ASN A 616 -24.41 3.57 -0.47
C ASN A 616 -24.18 5.05 -0.15
N PHE A 617 -22.93 5.51 -0.24
CA PHE A 617 -22.58 6.92 -0.06
C PHE A 617 -23.28 7.82 -1.08
N SER A 618 -23.29 7.41 -2.35
CA SER A 618 -23.99 8.13 -3.41
C SER A 618 -25.51 8.22 -3.15
N GLN A 619 -26.10 7.14 -2.64
CA GLN A 619 -27.52 7.12 -2.26
C GLN A 619 -27.81 8.05 -1.09
N VAL A 620 -27.02 8.00 -0.01
CA VAL A 620 -27.15 8.89 1.15
C VAL A 620 -26.97 10.36 0.74
N LYS A 621 -25.99 10.65 -0.11
CA LYS A 621 -25.77 12.00 -0.64
C LYS A 621 -26.98 12.50 -1.42
N ASN A 622 -27.56 11.67 -2.29
CA ASN A 622 -28.76 12.05 -3.05
C ASN A 622 -29.96 12.30 -2.13
N ASN A 623 -30.18 11.43 -1.14
CA ASN A 623 -31.25 11.60 -0.15
C ASN A 623 -31.08 12.91 0.64
N TYR A 624 -29.85 13.20 1.09
CA TYR A 624 -29.54 14.46 1.75
C TYR A 624 -29.82 15.67 0.86
N GLU A 625 -29.44 15.62 -0.43
CA GLU A 625 -29.73 16.70 -1.37
C GLU A 625 -31.24 16.91 -1.59
N ILE A 626 -32.03 15.83 -1.61
CA ILE A 626 -33.49 15.89 -1.68
C ILE A 626 -34.06 16.53 -0.41
N CYS A 627 -33.74 16.01 0.77
CA CYS A 627 -34.24 16.57 2.04
C CYS A 627 -33.83 18.03 2.23
N ARG A 628 -32.62 18.41 1.81
CA ARG A 628 -32.16 19.81 1.85
C ARG A 628 -33.01 20.70 0.96
N LYS A 629 -33.39 20.25 -0.25
CA LYS A 629 -34.27 21.00 -1.16
C LYS A 629 -35.65 21.16 -0.53
N GLU A 630 -36.26 20.08 -0.05
CA GLU A 630 -37.57 20.10 0.62
C GLU A 630 -37.58 21.05 1.82
N PHE A 631 -36.54 21.01 2.66
CA PHE A 631 -36.42 21.92 3.80
C PHE A 631 -36.29 23.38 3.36
N THR A 632 -35.53 23.64 2.28
CA THR A 632 -35.39 24.99 1.73
C THR A 632 -36.73 25.49 1.18
N GLU A 633 -37.48 24.65 0.47
CA GLU A 633 -38.82 24.97 -0.03
C GLU A 633 -39.80 25.25 1.10
N PHE A 634 -39.79 24.43 2.15
CA PHE A 634 -40.58 24.67 3.36
C PHE A 634 -40.21 26.01 4.02
N GLN A 635 -38.92 26.29 4.18
CA GLN A 635 -38.45 27.56 4.74
C GLN A 635 -38.89 28.76 3.90
N THR A 636 -38.86 28.66 2.57
CA THR A 636 -39.38 29.72 1.68
C THR A 636 -40.88 29.91 1.83
N THR A 637 -41.64 28.83 1.96
CA THR A 637 -43.10 28.87 2.16
C THR A 637 -43.45 29.58 3.47
N VAL A 638 -42.83 29.17 4.58
CA VAL A 638 -43.02 29.80 5.90
C VAL A 638 -42.62 31.29 5.87
N ALA A 639 -41.55 31.64 5.15
CA ALA A 639 -41.16 33.04 5.00
C ALA A 639 -42.23 33.88 4.28
N VAL A 640 -42.81 33.33 3.20
CA VAL A 640 -43.89 33.98 2.45
C VAL A 640 -45.15 34.12 3.30
N GLU A 641 -45.54 33.07 4.04
CA GLU A 641 -46.70 33.11 4.93
C GLU A 641 -46.53 34.14 6.06
N ARG A 642 -45.36 34.16 6.70
CA ARG A 642 -45.02 35.17 7.70
C ARG A 642 -45.13 36.59 7.14
N ASP A 643 -44.64 36.82 5.93
CA ASP A 643 -44.70 38.14 5.29
C ASP A 643 -46.15 38.53 4.93
N ASN A 644 -47.00 37.57 4.56
CA ASN A 644 -48.43 37.79 4.34
C ASN A 644 -49.16 38.12 5.64
N LEU A 645 -48.91 37.37 6.72
CA LEU A 645 -49.47 37.66 8.05
C LEU A 645 -49.05 39.03 8.55
N LYS A 646 -47.80 39.42 8.32
CA LYS A 646 -47.32 40.75 8.67
C LYS A 646 -48.08 41.86 7.92
N LYS A 647 -48.35 41.68 6.63
CA LYS A 647 -49.16 42.63 5.85
C LYS A 647 -50.59 42.74 6.36
N GLU A 648 -51.23 41.62 6.69
CA GLU A 648 -52.58 41.63 7.28
C GLU A 648 -52.58 42.30 8.66
N LEU A 649 -51.56 42.05 9.49
CA LEU A 649 -51.42 42.73 10.78
C LEU A 649 -51.27 44.24 10.60
N GLU A 650 -50.43 44.70 9.67
CA GLU A 650 -50.27 46.12 9.33
C GLU A 650 -51.60 46.72 8.84
N LYS A 651 -52.36 46.00 8.02
CA LYS A 651 -53.67 46.43 7.53
C LYS A 651 -54.68 46.59 8.66
N VAL A 652 -54.82 45.59 9.54
CA VAL A 652 -55.73 45.66 10.70
C VAL A 652 -55.31 46.78 11.64
N GLN A 653 -54.01 46.97 11.86
CA GLN A 653 -53.51 48.06 12.69
C GLN A 653 -53.86 49.44 12.11
N ASN A 654 -53.67 49.63 10.81
CA ASN A 654 -54.08 50.85 10.12
C ASN A 654 -55.61 51.09 10.20
N GLU A 655 -56.42 50.05 10.04
CA GLU A 655 -57.88 50.15 10.17
C GLU A 655 -58.29 50.57 11.59
N ASN A 656 -57.64 50.01 12.61
CA ASN A 656 -57.88 50.34 14.00
C ASN A 656 -57.46 51.78 14.32
N ASP A 657 -56.31 52.23 13.83
CA ASP A 657 -55.84 53.62 13.97
C ASP A 657 -56.81 54.61 13.31
N VAL A 658 -57.35 54.28 12.14
CA VAL A 658 -58.38 55.08 11.46
C VAL A 658 -59.67 55.11 12.26
N LEU A 659 -60.13 53.98 12.79
CA LEU A 659 -61.34 53.91 13.62
C LEU A 659 -61.17 54.69 14.92
N LEU A 660 -60.06 54.51 15.62
CA LEU A 660 -59.70 55.27 16.82
C LEU A 660 -59.66 56.77 16.50
N GLY A 661 -59.03 57.16 15.39
CA GLY A 661 -59.02 58.54 14.91
C GLY A 661 -60.43 59.11 14.70
N LYS A 662 -61.33 58.35 14.04
CA LYS A 662 -62.74 58.74 13.85
C LYS A 662 -63.49 58.86 15.19
N HIS A 663 -63.27 57.92 16.13
CA HIS A 663 -63.89 57.95 17.45
C HIS A 663 -63.41 59.16 18.27
N ILE A 664 -62.11 59.45 18.26
CA ILE A 664 -61.52 60.62 18.93
C ILE A 664 -62.10 61.90 18.32
N ALA A 665 -62.13 62.01 16.99
CA ALA A 665 -62.67 63.18 16.30
C ALA A 665 -64.16 63.41 16.64
N LYS A 666 -64.98 62.35 16.61
CA LYS A 666 -66.40 62.43 16.98
C LYS A 666 -66.61 62.79 18.45
N ALA A 667 -65.80 62.22 19.35
CA ALA A 667 -65.85 62.55 20.77
C ALA A 667 -65.42 64.00 21.06
N GLN A 668 -64.44 64.54 20.31
CA GLN A 668 -64.06 65.95 20.39
C GLN A 668 -65.17 66.86 19.85
N GLN A 669 -65.81 66.49 18.74
CA GLN A 669 -66.94 67.22 18.19
C GLN A 669 -68.08 67.33 19.22
N MET A 670 -68.52 66.21 19.81
CA MET A 670 -69.57 66.23 20.83
C MET A 670 -69.19 67.02 22.08
N ARG A 671 -67.89 67.11 22.41
CA ARG A 671 -67.42 67.89 23.57
C ARG A 671 -67.37 69.39 23.28
N ASN A 672 -67.17 69.77 22.02
CA ASN A 672 -67.08 71.17 21.58
C ASN A 672 -68.45 71.76 21.20
N GLU A 673 -69.51 70.94 21.18
CA GLU A 673 -70.88 71.41 21.00
C GLU A 673 -71.33 72.19 22.26
N GLU A 674 -71.68 73.47 22.08
CA GLU A 674 -72.20 74.32 23.16
C GLU A 674 -73.61 73.89 23.56
N ILE A 675 -73.81 73.53 24.83
CA ILE A 675 -75.12 73.20 25.40
C ILE A 675 -75.91 74.51 25.55
N ASN A 676 -76.68 74.88 24.53
CA ASN A 676 -77.64 75.97 24.60
C ASN A 676 -78.95 75.46 25.20
N LEU A 677 -79.26 75.90 26.43
CA LEU A 677 -80.51 75.58 27.12
C LEU A 677 -81.54 76.69 26.77
N PRO A 678 -82.73 76.35 26.23
CA PRO A 678 -83.70 77.37 25.83
C PRO A 678 -84.23 78.20 27.01
N ASP A 679 -84.17 79.53 26.92
CA ASP A 679 -84.59 80.47 27.98
C ASP A 679 -86.08 80.90 27.90
N SER A 680 -86.78 80.53 26.82
CA SER A 680 -88.21 80.80 26.58
C SER A 680 -89.01 79.51 26.32
N VAL A 681 -90.29 79.52 26.68
CA VAL A 681 -91.22 78.40 26.44
C VAL A 681 -91.45 78.19 24.93
N GLU A 682 -91.46 79.26 24.14
CA GLU A 682 -91.54 79.19 22.68
C GLU A 682 -90.27 78.53 22.08
N ASP A 683 -89.09 78.91 22.58
CA ASP A 683 -87.81 78.32 22.15
C ASP A 683 -87.72 76.84 22.53
N LEU A 684 -88.28 76.44 23.68
CA LEU A 684 -88.35 75.05 24.10
C LEU A 684 -89.30 74.23 23.21
N GLN A 685 -90.45 74.77 22.81
CA GLN A 685 -91.37 74.10 21.89
C GLN A 685 -90.75 73.94 20.50
N PHE A 686 -90.06 74.96 20.01
CA PHE A 686 -89.31 74.89 18.75
C PHE A 686 -88.19 73.85 18.82
N TYR A 687 -87.41 73.84 19.91
CA TYR A 687 -86.37 72.84 20.12
C TYR A 687 -86.92 71.40 20.22
N CYS A 688 -88.06 71.21 20.90
CA CYS A 688 -88.73 69.90 20.94
C CYS A 688 -89.16 69.44 19.55
N LEU A 689 -89.75 70.33 18.74
CA LEU A 689 -90.16 70.03 17.37
C LEU A 689 -88.95 69.73 16.48
N GLN A 690 -87.86 70.50 16.60
CA GLN A 690 -86.62 70.27 15.90
C GLN A 690 -86.02 68.90 16.27
N LYS A 691 -86.00 68.52 17.56
CA LYS A 691 -85.55 67.20 17.99
C LYS A 691 -86.46 66.07 17.52
N GLN A 692 -87.76 66.34 17.39
CA GLN A 692 -88.72 65.37 16.86
C GLN A 692 -88.53 65.19 15.34
N GLU A 693 -88.25 66.26 14.59
CA GLU A 693 -87.89 66.21 13.17
C GLU A 693 -86.54 65.52 12.94
N GLU A 694 -85.53 65.81 13.75
CA GLU A 694 -84.24 65.10 13.75
C GLU A 694 -84.42 63.61 14.05
N LEU A 695 -85.26 63.25 15.03
CA LEU A 695 -85.59 61.85 15.35
C LEU A 695 -86.31 61.15 14.19
N ILE A 696 -87.25 61.83 13.53
CA ILE A 696 -87.93 61.29 12.34
C ILE A 696 -86.91 61.07 11.22
N THR A 697 -86.01 62.03 10.98
CA THR A 697 -84.97 61.93 9.95
C THR A 697 -84.00 60.78 10.23
N ILE A 698 -83.56 60.61 11.48
CA ILE A 698 -82.71 59.50 11.90
C ILE A 698 -83.44 58.15 11.75
N LYS A 699 -84.72 58.08 12.13
CA LYS A 699 -85.52 56.86 11.96
C LYS A 699 -85.70 56.49 10.49
N ALA A 700 -86.01 57.45 9.63
CA ALA A 700 -86.13 57.22 8.19
C ALA A 700 -84.80 56.78 7.57
N ALA A 701 -83.68 57.40 7.95
CA ALA A 701 -82.35 56.98 7.49
C ALA A 701 -82.01 55.55 7.96
N LYS A 702 -82.37 55.20 9.20
CA LYS A 702 -82.19 53.85 9.72
C LYS A 702 -83.04 52.83 8.96
N GLU A 703 -84.32 53.12 8.70
CA GLU A 703 -85.21 52.24 7.92
C GLU A 703 -84.68 52.00 6.51
N ASN A 704 -84.23 53.06 5.81
CA ASN A 704 -83.61 52.93 4.49
C ASN A 704 -82.35 52.05 4.52
N MET A 705 -81.52 52.20 5.55
CA MET A 705 -80.33 51.37 5.72
C MET A 705 -80.67 49.91 6.00
N GLU A 706 -81.68 49.65 6.85
CA GLU A 706 -82.19 48.31 7.10
C GLU A 706 -82.78 47.66 5.85
N GLU A 707 -83.46 48.44 5.00
CA GLU A 707 -83.99 47.97 3.71
C GLU A 707 -82.86 47.64 2.72
N SER A 708 -81.83 48.48 2.64
CA SER A 708 -80.63 48.20 1.84
C SER A 708 -79.95 46.91 2.28
N LEU A 709 -79.73 46.73 3.60
CA LEU A 709 -79.13 45.51 4.15
C LEU A 709 -79.98 44.27 3.89
N LYS A 710 -81.31 44.38 3.97
CA LYS A 710 -82.22 43.29 3.58
C LYS A 710 -82.08 42.96 2.09
N GLY A 711 -81.92 43.97 1.24
CA GLY A 711 -81.63 43.80 -0.18
C GLY A 711 -80.32 43.05 -0.44
N ASP A 712 -79.25 43.45 0.24
CA ASP A 712 -77.93 42.83 0.14
C ASP A 712 -77.95 41.38 0.64
N ILE A 713 -78.61 41.12 1.77
CA ILE A 713 -78.82 39.75 2.29
C ILE A 713 -79.56 38.89 1.27
N GLN A 714 -80.59 39.42 0.62
CA GLN A 714 -81.33 38.68 -0.40
C GLN A 714 -80.47 38.40 -1.64
N MET A 715 -79.64 39.36 -2.05
CA MET A 715 -78.70 39.18 -3.16
C MET A 715 -77.66 38.10 -2.84
N LEU A 716 -77.03 38.17 -1.67
CA LEU A 716 -76.06 37.16 -1.21
C LEU A 716 -76.70 35.77 -1.10
N LYS A 717 -77.93 35.69 -0.61
CA LYS A 717 -78.69 34.43 -0.56
C LYS A 717 -78.94 33.87 -1.96
N ASN A 718 -79.31 34.71 -2.92
CA ASN A 718 -79.50 34.29 -4.31
C ASN A 718 -78.18 33.82 -4.95
N GLN A 719 -77.07 34.52 -4.67
CA GLN A 719 -75.75 34.13 -5.15
C GLN A 719 -75.33 32.77 -4.58
N LEU A 720 -75.45 32.59 -3.26
CA LEU A 720 -75.15 31.31 -2.58
C LEU A 720 -75.98 30.16 -3.16
N MET A 721 -77.29 30.37 -3.36
CA MET A 721 -78.15 29.35 -3.99
C MET A 721 -77.69 29.03 -5.42
N SER A 722 -77.26 30.03 -6.20
CA SER A 722 -76.75 29.79 -7.55
C SER A 722 -75.44 29.01 -7.55
N GLU A 723 -74.52 29.33 -6.63
CA GLU A 723 -73.25 28.63 -6.46
C GLU A 723 -73.47 27.19 -6.00
N GLN A 724 -74.43 26.96 -5.08
CA GLN A 724 -74.85 25.62 -4.66
C GLN A 724 -75.35 24.80 -5.85
N THR A 725 -76.25 25.34 -6.68
CA THR A 725 -76.74 24.63 -7.87
C THR A 725 -75.65 24.40 -8.92
N ALA A 726 -74.65 25.27 -9.02
CA ALA A 726 -73.51 25.07 -9.91
C ALA A 726 -72.57 23.98 -9.38
N LYS A 727 -72.37 23.94 -8.06
CA LYS A 727 -71.60 22.89 -7.38
C LYS A 727 -72.25 21.52 -7.57
N GLU A 728 -73.56 21.40 -7.34
CA GLU A 728 -74.32 20.16 -7.56
C GLU A 728 -74.16 19.68 -9.02
N ARG A 729 -74.25 20.57 -10.01
CA ARG A 729 -74.02 20.22 -11.43
C ARG A 729 -72.61 19.71 -11.70
N LEU A 730 -71.59 20.29 -11.07
CA LEU A 730 -70.19 19.83 -11.21
C LEU A 730 -70.00 18.48 -10.53
N GLU A 731 -70.56 18.28 -9.33
CA GLU A 731 -70.55 16.99 -8.63
C GLU A 731 -71.23 15.90 -9.47
N ASP A 732 -72.38 16.18 -10.09
CA ASP A 732 -73.04 15.26 -11.03
C ASP A 732 -72.17 14.95 -12.24
N THR A 733 -71.51 15.98 -12.81
CA THR A 733 -70.61 15.82 -13.97
C THR A 733 -69.40 14.94 -13.62
N PHE A 734 -68.75 15.19 -12.48
CA PHE A 734 -67.63 14.38 -12.02
C PHE A 734 -68.05 12.96 -11.66
N THR A 735 -69.25 12.77 -11.11
CA THR A 735 -69.81 11.44 -10.85
C THR A 735 -70.01 10.69 -12.17
N GLN A 736 -70.56 11.35 -13.19
CA GLN A 736 -70.72 10.77 -14.52
C GLN A 736 -69.37 10.46 -15.20
N GLU A 737 -68.37 11.33 -15.05
CA GLU A 737 -67.00 11.06 -15.54
C GLU A 737 -66.34 9.88 -14.80
N MET A 738 -66.52 9.79 -13.48
CA MET A 738 -66.05 8.67 -12.67
C MET A 738 -66.71 7.36 -13.10
N ASP A 739 -68.02 7.37 -13.36
CA ASP A 739 -68.77 6.20 -13.85
C ASP A 739 -68.30 5.79 -15.25
N ASN A 740 -68.11 6.76 -16.16
CA ASN A 740 -67.55 6.51 -17.49
C ASN A 740 -66.13 5.93 -17.43
N LEU A 741 -65.29 6.42 -16.51
CA LEU A 741 -63.94 5.89 -16.31
C LEU A 741 -63.95 4.49 -15.69
N ARG A 742 -64.87 4.19 -14.77
CA ARG A 742 -65.08 2.83 -14.25
C ARG A 742 -65.49 1.87 -15.36
N GLU A 743 -66.43 2.28 -16.21
CA GLU A 743 -66.87 1.50 -17.37
C GLU A 743 -65.71 1.25 -18.36
N GLN A 744 -64.87 2.25 -18.63
CA GLN A 744 -63.67 2.10 -19.48
C GLN A 744 -62.60 1.19 -18.89
N LEU A 745 -62.47 1.14 -17.56
CA LEU A 745 -61.53 0.27 -16.85
C LEU A 745 -62.07 -1.15 -16.63
N GLY A 746 -63.30 -1.45 -17.06
CA GLY A 746 -63.90 -2.78 -16.97
C GLY A 746 -64.24 -3.22 -15.54
N MET A 747 -64.48 -2.26 -14.63
CA MET A 747 -65.01 -2.50 -13.28
C MET A 747 -66.51 -2.28 -13.21
#